data_AF-A0A3M1N3Z4-F1
#
_entry.id   AF-A0A3M1N3Z4-F1
#
_cell.length_a   1.000
_cell.length_b   1.000
_cell.length_c   1.000
_cell.angle_alpha   90.00
_cell.angle_beta   90.00
_cell.angle_gamma   90.00
#
_symmetry.space_group_name_H-M   'P 1'
#
loop_
_entity.id
_entity.type
_entity.pdbx_description
1 polymer ?
#
loop_
_entity_poly.entity_id
_entity_poly.type
_entity_poly.pdbx_seq_one_letter_code
_entity_poly.pdbx_strand_id
1 'polypeptide(L)'
;MHFSKPDWSTRWRTPVRRFLRRLERLTLRIEAPIARWVGDARFNPLYHTGTLAVFLLTILAFTGVYLTMFYQFGFEDAYNAVAATNRNLIGHLIRGVHRYASAALMLTALLHAWRTFVQDRFRGPRFIAWFSGVLVTALVWFIGVTGYWLIWDGRAHLLNASLMRLLQSWQAGQHFLVRFVAGKPAGSGWPFVFMLLSAHFVLTLLIFFFLLYLHFRGLSRPKWMPPGYWSLGGLVVLLLVAVLFPVEMLSAWDPAQFPSRVPLDAFYLGYLPAALDWPVWAFWGLVAGILTLLAVLPRFFQRSVPRPVVLDLAACDGCTLCARDCPYNAIKMAPRTDGARHKFQAEVNPDRCVACGICVGSCPEGALSLNGVVPHRARQGEASLLGGMAASKVVFTCERHALQADSTALEQLVSPDGDSVSVIPLTCLGMAHPDLAVQALEHGAQEVHFVGCPAEDCANREGNLWLEERLQRKRLPNLPAPWQDAPIYRHYLPPLALQVPAAPPTAYTLPWKDVAWKRFLPGLGLLFLVLVGQVFLTRLPLPVRAVQQAWVQVTLPHRSGYPVEGGLQELEPQPGNAPIRLTLEVDGTPLWQEVYSGGRAFAFGQATFPSGEHHIRLLLRDRPDESQVQVLFDDVLTLAPGQVLNLDYQDASLGSDPEAGRRLFYENSLGTNAGCRICHSLEPGVRLVGPSLAGVATRAATRVPGMSAEEYLRQSILEPDAYVVEGYPAGQMVPHLGDILSKEQVDDLVAFLMTLK
;
A
#
# COMPACT_ATOMS: atom_id res chain seq x y z
N MET A 1 -29.98 -37.42 24.31
CA MET A 1 -30.14 -35.98 24.05
C MET A 1 -30.79 -35.85 22.69
N HIS A 2 -32.02 -35.34 22.58
CA HIS A 2 -32.66 -35.12 21.28
C HIS A 2 -31.85 -34.08 20.49
N PHE A 3 -31.30 -34.50 19.35
CA PHE A 3 -30.67 -33.58 18.40
C PHE A 3 -31.76 -32.75 17.72
N SER A 4 -32.00 -31.55 18.24
CA SER A 4 -32.88 -30.56 17.61
C SER A 4 -32.33 -30.19 16.23
N LYS A 5 -33.19 -30.23 15.19
CA LYS A 5 -32.86 -29.68 13.86
C LYS A 5 -32.25 -28.29 14.04
N PRO A 6 -31.13 -27.97 13.38
CA PRO A 6 -30.58 -26.62 13.43
C PRO A 6 -31.68 -25.66 12.98
N ASP A 7 -32.02 -24.69 13.82
CA ASP A 7 -32.98 -23.65 13.48
C ASP A 7 -32.33 -22.69 12.46
N TRP A 8 -32.38 -23.10 11.21
CA TRP A 8 -31.91 -22.31 10.07
C TRP A 8 -32.66 -20.97 9.98
N SER A 9 -33.88 -20.88 10.51
CA SER A 9 -34.70 -19.67 10.43
C SER A 9 -34.11 -18.54 11.27
N THR A 10 -33.65 -18.81 12.50
CA THR A 10 -33.00 -17.78 13.35
C THR A 10 -31.64 -17.39 12.79
N ARG A 11 -30.86 -18.34 12.26
CA ARG A 11 -29.56 -18.07 11.62
C ARG A 11 -29.68 -17.22 10.35
N TRP A 12 -30.70 -17.44 9.53
CA TRP A 12 -30.88 -16.76 8.25
C TRP A 12 -31.59 -15.40 8.34
N ARG A 13 -32.44 -15.18 9.36
CA ARG A 13 -33.35 -14.02 9.42
C ARG A 13 -32.78 -12.79 10.14
N THR A 14 -31.55 -12.84 10.66
CA THR A 14 -30.93 -11.67 11.31
C THR A 14 -30.84 -10.46 10.35
N PRO A 15 -31.05 -9.21 10.82
CA PRO A 15 -31.01 -8.02 9.96
C PRO A 15 -29.71 -7.90 9.17
N VAL A 16 -28.57 -8.14 9.84
CA VAL A 16 -27.25 -8.12 9.22
C VAL A 16 -27.11 -9.16 8.12
N ARG A 17 -27.56 -10.41 8.35
CA ARG A 17 -27.49 -11.46 7.33
C ARG A 17 -28.39 -11.16 6.15
N ARG A 18 -29.58 -10.57 6.39
CA ARG A 18 -30.47 -10.11 5.31
C ARG A 18 -29.83 -9.01 4.46
N PHE A 19 -29.14 -8.06 5.09
CA PHE A 19 -28.40 -7.00 4.39
C PHE A 19 -27.26 -7.57 3.53
N LEU A 20 -26.36 -8.36 4.13
CA LEU A 20 -25.23 -8.97 3.41
C LEU A 20 -25.71 -9.88 2.27
N ARG A 21 -26.78 -10.67 2.49
CA ARG A 21 -27.39 -11.51 1.44
C ARG A 21 -27.87 -10.68 0.26
N ARG A 22 -28.54 -9.54 0.51
CA ARG A 22 -29.02 -8.64 -0.57
C ARG A 22 -27.83 -8.06 -1.35
N LEU A 23 -26.78 -7.62 -0.66
CA LEU A 23 -25.56 -7.13 -1.29
C LEU A 23 -24.84 -8.21 -2.11
N GLU A 24 -24.71 -9.42 -1.57
CA GLU A 24 -24.13 -10.55 -2.29
C GLU A 24 -24.97 -10.89 -3.53
N ARG A 25 -26.30 -10.94 -3.41
CA ARG A 25 -27.20 -11.20 -4.54
C ARG A 25 -27.07 -10.14 -5.64
N LEU A 26 -26.95 -8.87 -5.27
CA LEU A 26 -26.68 -7.78 -6.21
C LEU A 26 -25.32 -7.98 -6.89
N THR A 27 -24.28 -8.28 -6.11
CA THR A 27 -22.93 -8.55 -6.62
C THR A 27 -22.93 -9.70 -7.62
N LEU A 28 -23.55 -10.84 -7.29
CA LEU A 28 -23.65 -12.00 -8.19
C LEU A 28 -24.41 -11.68 -9.48
N ARG A 29 -25.42 -10.80 -9.45
CA ARG A 29 -26.12 -10.34 -10.66
C ARG A 29 -25.24 -9.47 -11.54
N ILE A 30 -24.42 -8.61 -10.94
CA ILE A 30 -23.42 -7.79 -11.65
C ILE A 30 -22.33 -8.68 -12.27
N GLU A 31 -21.97 -9.79 -11.61
CA GLU A 31 -20.98 -10.75 -12.10
C GLU A 31 -21.53 -11.75 -13.13
N ALA A 32 -22.84 -11.92 -13.22
CA ALA A 32 -23.46 -12.92 -14.10
C ALA A 32 -23.15 -12.73 -15.60
N PRO A 33 -23.08 -11.49 -16.16
CA PRO A 33 -22.61 -11.27 -17.53
C PRO A 33 -21.16 -11.71 -17.73
N ILE A 34 -20.28 -11.45 -16.75
CA ILE A 34 -18.87 -11.87 -16.79
C ILE A 34 -18.77 -13.41 -16.79
N ALA A 35 -19.53 -14.08 -15.92
CA ALA A 35 -19.56 -15.54 -15.87
C ALA A 35 -20.06 -16.14 -17.20
N ARG A 36 -21.05 -15.51 -17.84
CA ARG A 36 -21.56 -15.92 -19.17
C ARG A 36 -20.54 -15.71 -20.28
N TRP A 37 -19.82 -14.59 -20.27
CA TRP A 37 -18.74 -14.30 -21.23
C TRP A 37 -17.62 -15.35 -21.15
N VAL A 38 -17.17 -15.64 -19.92
CA VAL A 38 -16.08 -16.60 -19.69
C VAL A 38 -16.51 -18.03 -20.03
N GLY A 39 -17.78 -18.38 -19.79
CA GLY A 39 -18.37 -19.67 -20.12
C GLY A 39 -17.97 -20.83 -19.20
N ASP A 40 -16.77 -20.81 -18.62
CA ASP A 40 -16.27 -21.80 -17.66
C ASP A 40 -15.90 -21.14 -16.33
N ALA A 41 -16.53 -21.58 -15.24
CA ALA A 41 -16.31 -21.04 -13.90
C ALA A 41 -14.84 -21.13 -13.45
N ARG A 42 -14.07 -22.10 -13.95
CA ARG A 42 -12.64 -22.28 -13.60
C ARG A 42 -11.74 -21.19 -14.19
N PHE A 43 -12.21 -20.53 -15.25
CA PHE A 43 -11.50 -19.43 -15.93
C PHE A 43 -12.09 -18.06 -15.59
N ASN A 44 -12.89 -17.95 -14.52
CA ASN A 44 -13.42 -16.67 -14.08
C ASN A 44 -12.39 -15.93 -13.20
N PRO A 45 -11.83 -14.78 -13.64
CA PRO A 45 -10.79 -14.07 -12.90
C PRO A 45 -11.24 -13.56 -11.52
N LEU A 46 -12.55 -13.33 -11.34
CA LEU A 46 -13.10 -12.81 -10.08
C LEU A 46 -12.92 -13.78 -8.91
N TYR A 47 -12.76 -15.08 -9.19
CA TYR A 47 -12.52 -16.10 -8.16
C TYR A 47 -11.07 -16.12 -7.67
N HIS A 48 -10.17 -15.43 -8.38
CA HIS A 48 -8.73 -15.41 -8.10
C HIS A 48 -8.23 -14.05 -7.59
N THR A 49 -9.12 -13.10 -7.24
CA THR A 49 -8.77 -11.71 -6.87
C THR A 49 -7.65 -11.61 -5.81
N GLY A 50 -7.68 -12.41 -4.75
CA GLY A 50 -6.65 -12.39 -3.71
C GLY A 50 -5.28 -12.92 -4.20
N THR A 51 -5.29 -14.04 -4.93
CA THR A 51 -4.06 -14.62 -5.50
C THR A 51 -3.47 -13.76 -6.63
N LEU A 52 -4.33 -13.13 -7.44
CA LEU A 52 -3.92 -12.18 -8.47
C LEU A 52 -3.26 -10.94 -7.87
N ALA A 53 -3.77 -10.43 -6.74
CA ALA A 53 -3.13 -9.32 -6.03
C ALA A 53 -1.69 -9.67 -5.61
N VAL A 54 -1.47 -10.85 -5.00
CA VAL A 54 -0.11 -11.28 -4.61
C VAL A 54 0.79 -11.50 -5.83
N PHE A 55 0.25 -12.07 -6.91
CA PHE A 55 0.98 -12.22 -8.17
C PHE A 55 1.41 -10.87 -8.76
N LEU A 56 0.52 -9.89 -8.81
CA LEU A 56 0.81 -8.54 -9.30
C LEU A 56 1.82 -7.82 -8.40
N LEU A 57 1.69 -7.96 -7.07
CA LEU A 57 2.69 -7.45 -6.13
C LEU A 57 4.07 -8.08 -6.35
N THR A 58 4.12 -9.37 -6.70
CA THR A 58 5.38 -10.06 -7.02
C THR A 58 6.00 -9.51 -8.30
N ILE A 59 5.19 -9.27 -9.34
CA ILE A 59 5.65 -8.58 -10.56
C ILE A 59 6.22 -7.21 -10.22
N LEU A 60 5.53 -6.43 -9.39
CA LEU A 60 5.97 -5.09 -8.96
C LEU A 60 7.30 -5.14 -8.21
N ALA A 61 7.48 -6.11 -7.31
CA ALA A 61 8.74 -6.27 -6.59
C ALA A 61 9.92 -6.50 -7.55
N PHE A 62 9.80 -7.44 -8.49
CA PHE A 62 10.88 -7.74 -9.45
C PHE A 62 11.13 -6.60 -10.43
N THR A 63 10.07 -6.01 -10.99
CA THR A 63 10.21 -4.87 -11.92
C THR A 63 10.72 -3.62 -11.21
N GLY A 64 10.33 -3.39 -9.95
CA GLY A 64 10.81 -2.27 -9.14
C GLY A 64 12.30 -2.38 -8.78
N VAL A 65 12.77 -3.60 -8.43
CA VAL A 65 14.20 -3.86 -8.23
C VAL A 65 14.99 -3.52 -9.50
N TYR A 66 14.53 -3.97 -10.67
CA TYR A 66 15.17 -3.65 -11.94
C TYR A 66 15.23 -2.14 -12.20
N LEU A 67 14.11 -1.43 -12.04
CA LEU A 67 14.05 0.02 -12.29
C LEU A 67 14.96 0.81 -11.32
N THR A 68 15.07 0.35 -10.08
CA THR A 68 15.92 0.97 -9.06
C THR A 68 17.41 0.89 -9.42
N MET A 69 17.85 -0.14 -10.14
CA MET A 69 19.27 -0.30 -10.54
C MET A 69 19.76 0.82 -11.47
N PHE A 70 18.86 1.52 -12.16
CA PHE A 70 19.18 2.57 -13.14
C PHE A 70 18.66 3.94 -12.72
N TYR A 71 18.11 4.06 -11.51
CA TYR A 71 17.52 5.29 -11.01
C TYR A 71 18.56 6.17 -10.30
N GLN A 72 18.53 7.47 -10.55
CA GLN A 72 19.44 8.45 -9.93
C GLN A 72 18.68 9.37 -8.98
N PHE A 73 19.37 9.86 -7.95
CA PHE A 73 18.78 10.68 -6.89
C PHE A 73 19.02 12.15 -7.17
N GLY A 74 17.94 12.91 -7.28
CA GLY A 74 17.98 14.35 -7.56
C GLY A 74 16.72 14.76 -8.27
N PHE A 75 16.38 16.04 -8.24
CA PHE A 75 15.15 16.52 -8.85
C PHE A 75 15.20 16.36 -10.38
N GLU A 76 16.20 16.96 -11.02
CA GLU A 76 16.39 16.80 -12.47
C GLU A 76 16.90 15.40 -12.82
N ASP A 77 17.77 14.83 -11.99
CA ASP A 77 18.37 13.51 -12.22
C ASP A 77 17.33 12.39 -12.24
N ALA A 78 16.33 12.44 -11.35
CA ALA A 78 15.22 11.48 -11.33
C ALA A 78 14.46 11.49 -12.65
N TYR A 79 14.06 12.67 -13.13
CA TYR A 79 13.33 12.82 -14.39
C TYR A 79 14.17 12.32 -15.57
N ASN A 80 15.46 12.71 -15.62
CA ASN A 80 16.39 12.29 -16.66
C ASN A 80 16.65 10.78 -16.65
N ALA A 81 16.76 10.14 -15.49
CA ALA A 81 16.92 8.70 -15.35
C ALA A 81 15.70 7.93 -15.87
N VAL A 82 14.49 8.41 -15.56
CA VAL A 82 13.25 7.81 -16.09
C VAL A 82 13.14 8.04 -17.59
N ALA A 83 13.50 9.22 -18.10
CA ALA A 83 13.53 9.51 -19.53
C ALA A 83 14.52 8.59 -20.27
N ALA A 84 15.70 8.34 -19.71
CA ALA A 84 16.68 7.41 -20.25
C ALA A 84 16.15 5.96 -20.26
N THR A 85 15.51 5.53 -19.17
CA THR A 85 14.83 4.22 -19.09
C THR A 85 13.77 4.08 -20.18
N ASN A 86 13.02 5.16 -20.45
CA ASN A 86 11.96 5.17 -21.45
C ASN A 86 12.46 5.12 -22.90
N ARG A 87 13.72 5.50 -23.16
CA ARG A 87 14.35 5.41 -24.48
C ARG A 87 14.85 3.99 -24.80
N ASN A 88 15.15 3.18 -23.79
CA ASN A 88 15.53 1.78 -23.95
C ASN A 88 14.28 0.90 -24.10
N LEU A 89 14.23 0.01 -25.10
CA LEU A 89 13.11 -0.91 -25.32
C LEU A 89 12.76 -1.74 -24.07
N ILE A 90 13.77 -2.32 -23.42
CA ILE A 90 13.58 -3.18 -22.24
C ILE A 90 13.12 -2.33 -21.05
N GLY A 91 13.77 -1.18 -20.84
CA GLY A 91 13.43 -0.25 -19.77
C GLY A 91 12.00 0.28 -19.90
N HIS A 92 11.62 0.67 -21.12
CA HIS A 92 10.27 1.12 -21.45
C HIS A 92 9.22 0.03 -21.17
N LEU A 93 9.46 -1.20 -21.62
CA LEU A 93 8.56 -2.33 -21.39
C LEU A 93 8.40 -2.64 -19.90
N ILE A 94 9.52 -2.72 -19.16
CA ILE A 94 9.50 -3.00 -17.71
C ILE A 94 8.79 -1.88 -16.95
N ARG A 95 9.02 -0.61 -17.31
CA ARG A 95 8.29 0.54 -16.75
C ARG A 95 6.79 0.44 -17.05
N GLY A 96 6.40 0.04 -18.26
CA GLY A 96 5.01 -0.20 -18.63
C GLY A 96 4.35 -1.31 -17.80
N VAL A 97 5.02 -2.45 -17.68
CA VAL A 97 4.58 -3.57 -16.85
C VAL A 97 4.44 -3.16 -15.38
N HIS A 98 5.43 -2.47 -14.82
CA HIS A 98 5.41 -1.98 -13.45
C HIS A 98 4.21 -1.04 -13.22
N ARG A 99 4.01 -0.09 -14.14
CA ARG A 99 2.92 0.88 -14.08
C ARG A 99 1.54 0.23 -14.14
N TYR A 100 1.30 -0.67 -15.10
CA TYR A 100 -0.01 -1.29 -15.28
C TYR A 100 -0.30 -2.38 -14.24
N ALA A 101 0.74 -3.10 -13.77
CA ALA A 101 0.60 -4.02 -12.64
C ALA A 101 0.17 -3.30 -11.36
N SER A 102 0.67 -2.08 -11.13
CA SER A 102 0.35 -1.30 -9.94
C SER A 102 -1.13 -0.94 -9.85
N ALA A 103 -1.73 -0.43 -10.93
CA ALA A 103 -3.16 -0.13 -10.92
C ALA A 103 -4.03 -1.41 -10.95
N ALA A 104 -3.57 -2.50 -11.57
CA ALA A 104 -4.27 -3.79 -11.51
C ALA A 104 -4.24 -4.38 -10.10
N LEU A 105 -3.13 -4.19 -9.36
CA LEU A 105 -3.01 -4.60 -7.96
C LEU A 105 -4.04 -3.85 -7.10
N MET A 106 -4.16 -2.54 -7.27
CA MET A 106 -5.15 -1.76 -6.54
C MET A 106 -6.58 -2.25 -6.82
N LEU A 107 -6.94 -2.43 -8.09
CA LEU A 107 -8.25 -2.91 -8.49
C LEU A 107 -8.55 -4.31 -7.91
N THR A 108 -7.61 -5.25 -8.03
CA THR A 108 -7.79 -6.61 -7.51
C THR A 108 -7.85 -6.66 -5.98
N ALA A 109 -7.09 -5.81 -5.28
CA ALA A 109 -7.16 -5.67 -3.83
C ALA A 109 -8.52 -5.13 -3.36
N LEU A 110 -9.05 -4.10 -4.04
CA LEU A 110 -10.38 -3.55 -3.75
C LEU A 110 -11.49 -4.57 -4.03
N LEU A 111 -11.41 -5.29 -5.16
CA LEU A 111 -12.34 -6.38 -5.47
C LEU A 111 -12.26 -7.51 -4.44
N HIS A 112 -11.05 -7.85 -3.97
CA HIS A 112 -10.85 -8.84 -2.92
C HIS A 112 -11.51 -8.39 -1.59
N ALA A 113 -11.33 -7.14 -1.19
CA ALA A 113 -11.98 -6.55 -0.01
C ALA A 113 -13.51 -6.55 -0.14
N TRP A 114 -14.05 -6.13 -1.30
CA TRP A 114 -15.48 -6.15 -1.57
C TRP A 114 -16.07 -7.56 -1.47
N ARG A 115 -15.44 -8.54 -2.14
CA ARG A 115 -15.91 -9.93 -2.14
C ARG A 115 -15.87 -10.54 -0.75
N THR A 116 -14.80 -10.32 -0.01
CA THR A 116 -14.70 -10.83 1.37
C THR A 116 -15.71 -10.17 2.31
N PHE A 117 -16.07 -8.91 2.08
CA PHE A 117 -17.14 -8.23 2.82
C PHE A 117 -18.53 -8.83 2.52
N VAL A 118 -18.95 -8.86 1.25
CA VAL A 118 -20.32 -9.32 0.89
C VAL A 118 -20.53 -10.81 1.16
N GLN A 119 -19.48 -11.62 1.08
CA GLN A 119 -19.51 -13.06 1.38
C GLN A 119 -19.35 -13.37 2.88
N ASP A 120 -19.39 -12.36 3.75
CA ASP A 120 -19.31 -12.50 5.20
C ASP A 120 -18.00 -13.17 5.68
N ARG A 121 -16.87 -12.82 5.03
CA ARG A 121 -15.53 -13.35 5.30
C ARG A 121 -14.60 -12.38 6.05
N PHE A 122 -15.15 -11.34 6.69
CA PHE A 122 -14.37 -10.27 7.32
C PHE A 122 -14.39 -10.24 8.86
N ARG A 123 -15.26 -11.03 9.50
CA ARG A 123 -15.53 -10.98 10.95
C ARG A 123 -15.31 -12.31 11.66
N GLY A 124 -15.34 -12.29 12.99
CA GLY A 124 -15.04 -13.46 13.85
C GLY A 124 -13.55 -13.82 13.81
N PRO A 125 -13.19 -15.12 13.68
CA PRO A 125 -11.79 -15.56 13.56
C PRO A 125 -11.01 -14.93 12.40
N ARG A 126 -11.69 -14.31 11.45
CA ARG A 126 -11.12 -13.67 10.25
C ARG A 126 -10.79 -12.18 10.46
N PHE A 127 -11.01 -11.63 11.66
CA PHE A 127 -10.76 -10.22 11.97
C PHE A 127 -9.33 -9.77 11.63
N ILE A 128 -8.33 -10.57 12.00
CA ILE A 128 -6.91 -10.24 11.74
C ILE A 128 -6.65 -10.11 10.23
N ALA A 129 -7.21 -11.02 9.42
CA ALA A 129 -7.05 -10.98 7.96
C ALA A 129 -7.73 -9.74 7.36
N TRP A 130 -8.90 -9.34 7.87
CA TRP A 130 -9.56 -8.10 7.42
C TRP A 130 -8.74 -6.86 7.78
N PHE A 131 -8.34 -6.72 9.04
CA PHE A 131 -7.58 -5.56 9.52
C PHE A 131 -6.24 -5.43 8.79
N SER A 132 -5.50 -6.54 8.67
CA SER A 132 -4.24 -6.54 7.90
C SER A 132 -4.48 -6.27 6.42
N GLY A 133 -5.60 -6.73 5.85
CA GLY A 133 -5.99 -6.43 4.47
C GLY A 133 -6.22 -4.93 4.24
N VAL A 134 -6.96 -4.26 5.13
CA VAL A 134 -7.17 -2.81 5.07
C VAL A 134 -5.84 -2.05 5.15
N LEU A 135 -4.95 -2.46 6.07
CA LEU A 135 -3.62 -1.86 6.20
C LEU A 135 -2.76 -2.08 4.95
N VAL A 136 -2.74 -3.30 4.39
CA VAL A 136 -2.02 -3.61 3.15
C VAL A 136 -2.56 -2.77 1.99
N THR A 137 -3.88 -2.65 1.81
CA THR A 137 -4.47 -1.83 0.75
C THR A 137 -4.11 -0.36 0.90
N ALA A 138 -4.15 0.19 2.12
CA ALA A 138 -3.74 1.57 2.38
C ALA A 138 -2.26 1.82 2.07
N LEU A 139 -1.38 0.88 2.43
CA LEU A 139 0.05 0.97 2.12
C LEU A 139 0.33 0.80 0.62
N VAL A 140 -0.35 -0.12 -0.07
CA VAL A 140 -0.26 -0.24 -1.54
C VAL A 140 -0.69 1.07 -2.20
N TRP A 141 -1.74 1.71 -1.71
CA TRP A 141 -2.16 3.04 -2.20
C TRP A 141 -1.06 4.08 -2.01
N PHE A 142 -0.50 4.16 -0.80
CA PHE A 142 0.58 5.09 -0.49
C PHE A 142 1.85 4.83 -1.34
N ILE A 143 2.26 3.57 -1.50
CA ILE A 143 3.39 3.17 -2.34
C ILE A 143 3.14 3.55 -3.81
N GLY A 144 1.91 3.36 -4.31
CA GLY A 144 1.60 3.79 -5.67
C GLY A 144 1.68 5.31 -5.84
N VAL A 145 1.24 6.09 -4.85
CA VAL A 145 1.41 7.56 -4.83
C VAL A 145 2.89 7.93 -4.87
N THR A 146 3.74 7.33 -4.01
CA THR A 146 5.18 7.60 -4.03
C THR A 146 5.84 7.16 -5.33
N GLY A 147 5.33 6.13 -6.01
CA GLY A 147 5.80 5.69 -7.31
C GLY A 147 5.63 6.73 -8.43
N TYR A 148 4.51 7.45 -8.44
CA TYR A 148 4.36 8.62 -9.33
C TYR A 148 5.28 9.75 -8.95
N TRP A 149 5.41 9.91 -7.64
CA TRP A 149 6.23 10.94 -7.09
C TRP A 149 7.67 10.72 -7.52
N LEU A 150 8.20 9.51 -7.65
CA LEU A 150 9.58 9.29 -8.13
C LEU A 150 9.89 9.74 -9.58
N ILE A 151 8.90 10.15 -10.37
CA ILE A 151 9.12 10.52 -11.79
C ILE A 151 9.59 11.97 -11.95
N TRP A 152 9.19 12.86 -11.03
CA TRP A 152 9.47 14.30 -11.11
C TRP A 152 8.90 15.00 -12.36
N ASP A 153 7.70 14.58 -12.76
CA ASP A 153 6.91 15.21 -13.83
C ASP A 153 5.81 16.14 -13.29
N GLY A 154 4.95 16.67 -14.15
CA GLY A 154 3.83 17.52 -13.74
C GLY A 154 2.89 16.93 -12.67
N ARG A 155 2.81 15.61 -12.49
CA ARG A 155 2.04 14.99 -11.38
C ARG A 155 2.78 15.13 -10.05
N ALA A 156 4.10 14.97 -10.08
CA ALA A 156 4.95 15.20 -8.91
C ALA A 156 4.85 16.65 -8.42
N HIS A 157 4.68 17.62 -9.31
CA HIS A 157 4.40 19.01 -8.91
C HIS A 157 3.13 19.11 -8.07
N LEU A 158 2.02 18.49 -8.50
CA LEU A 158 0.77 18.49 -7.72
C LEU A 158 0.91 17.76 -6.37
N LEU A 159 1.70 16.69 -6.33
CA LEU A 159 2.02 15.97 -5.10
C LEU A 159 2.86 16.82 -4.14
N ASN A 160 3.84 17.56 -4.65
CA ASN A 160 4.63 18.52 -3.87
C ASN A 160 3.75 19.63 -3.31
N ALA A 161 2.83 20.19 -4.09
CA ALA A 161 1.87 21.18 -3.61
C ALA A 161 0.99 20.63 -2.47
N SER A 162 0.51 19.39 -2.61
CA SER A 162 -0.26 18.70 -1.56
C SER A 162 0.58 18.47 -0.29
N LEU A 163 1.85 18.06 -0.44
CA LEU A 163 2.79 17.91 0.67
C LEU A 163 3.05 19.25 1.37
N MET A 164 3.33 20.30 0.61
CA MET A 164 3.62 21.65 1.12
C MET A 164 2.44 22.18 1.94
N ARG A 165 1.21 22.08 1.40
CA ARG A 165 -0.01 22.47 2.14
C ARG A 165 -0.19 21.70 3.44
N LEU A 166 0.17 20.40 3.47
CA LEU A 166 0.12 19.60 4.69
C LEU A 166 1.17 20.08 5.70
N LEU A 167 2.44 20.13 5.30
CA LEU A 167 3.58 20.38 6.19
C LEU A 167 3.70 21.84 6.64
N GLN A 168 3.20 22.80 5.87
CA GLN A 168 3.29 24.22 6.23
C GLN A 168 2.46 24.59 7.48
N SER A 169 1.56 23.72 7.93
CA SER A 169 0.69 24.00 9.08
C SER A 169 1.38 23.90 10.46
N TRP A 170 2.66 23.48 10.50
CA TRP A 170 3.46 23.45 11.72
C TRP A 170 4.97 23.69 11.44
N GLN A 171 5.68 24.25 12.43
CA GLN A 171 7.09 24.67 12.29
C GLN A 171 8.05 23.55 11.84
N ALA A 172 7.98 22.36 12.43
CA ALA A 172 8.86 21.25 12.03
C ALA A 172 8.65 20.82 10.56
N GLY A 173 7.45 20.99 10.03
CA GLY A 173 7.12 20.69 8.63
C GLY A 173 7.69 21.75 7.69
N GLN A 174 7.61 23.03 8.06
CA GLN A 174 8.26 24.12 7.33
C GLN A 174 9.78 23.93 7.28
N HIS A 175 10.40 23.57 8.40
CA HIS A 175 11.84 23.26 8.45
C HIS A 175 12.21 22.13 7.47
N PHE A 176 11.38 21.09 7.38
CA PHE A 176 11.57 20.01 6.42
C PHE A 176 11.46 20.52 4.97
N LEU A 177 10.44 21.34 4.66
CA LEU A 177 10.23 21.87 3.32
C LEU A 177 11.39 22.75 2.84
N VAL A 178 11.85 23.69 3.67
CA VAL A 178 12.99 24.58 3.32
C VAL A 178 14.25 23.76 3.10
N ARG A 179 14.51 22.76 3.96
CA ARG A 179 15.75 21.99 3.93
C ARG A 179 15.83 20.94 2.83
N PHE A 180 14.70 20.34 2.45
CA PHE A 180 14.71 19.15 1.58
C PHE A 180 13.92 19.31 0.29
N VAL A 181 13.01 20.29 0.18
CA VAL A 181 12.06 20.37 -0.94
C VAL A 181 12.19 21.65 -1.76
N ALA A 182 12.20 22.83 -1.12
CA ALA A 182 11.92 24.09 -1.81
C ALA A 182 12.99 25.18 -1.68
N GLY A 183 13.71 25.27 -0.55
CA GLY A 183 14.68 26.35 -0.34
C GLY A 183 16.07 26.04 -0.92
N LYS A 184 16.94 27.05 -1.02
CA LYS A 184 18.36 26.87 -1.41
C LYS A 184 19.07 25.68 -0.74
N PRO A 185 18.87 25.37 0.57
CA PRO A 185 19.51 24.21 1.21
C PRO A 185 19.09 22.85 0.65
N ALA A 186 17.96 22.77 -0.06
CA ALA A 186 17.52 21.54 -0.72
C ALA A 186 18.48 21.16 -1.88
N GLY A 187 19.16 22.13 -2.49
CA GLY A 187 20.12 21.92 -3.56
C GLY A 187 19.53 21.10 -4.71
N SER A 188 20.21 20.00 -5.08
CA SER A 188 19.71 19.07 -6.11
C SER A 188 18.52 18.23 -5.66
N GLY A 189 18.13 18.27 -4.38
CA GLY A 189 17.00 17.50 -3.86
C GLY A 189 17.26 16.00 -3.70
N TRP A 190 18.49 15.55 -3.90
CA TRP A 190 18.84 14.12 -3.81
C TRP A 190 18.46 13.46 -2.48
N PRO A 191 18.58 14.09 -1.29
CA PRO A 191 18.23 13.43 -0.03
C PRO A 191 16.72 13.15 0.06
N PHE A 192 15.91 14.06 -0.46
CA PHE A 192 14.45 13.91 -0.50
C PHE A 192 14.05 12.76 -1.44
N VAL A 193 14.59 12.75 -2.66
CA VAL A 193 14.31 11.69 -3.64
C VAL A 193 14.79 10.33 -3.14
N PHE A 194 15.95 10.27 -2.47
CA PHE A 194 16.45 9.05 -1.84
C PHE A 194 15.52 8.56 -0.71
N MET A 195 15.04 9.46 0.15
CA MET A 195 14.08 9.12 1.21
C MET A 195 12.77 8.59 0.61
N LEU A 196 12.28 9.24 -0.45
CA LEU A 196 11.05 8.84 -1.16
C LEU A 196 11.19 7.42 -1.75
N LEU A 197 12.31 7.13 -2.43
CA LEU A 197 12.57 5.80 -2.98
C LEU A 197 12.72 4.77 -1.85
N SER A 198 13.44 5.12 -0.79
CA SER A 198 13.63 4.26 0.38
C SER A 198 12.28 3.89 1.00
N ALA A 199 11.37 4.87 1.18
CA ALA A 199 10.02 4.61 1.67
C ALA A 199 9.25 3.70 0.71
N HIS A 200 9.29 3.95 -0.61
CA HIS A 200 8.63 3.13 -1.61
C HIS A 200 9.11 1.66 -1.57
N PHE A 201 10.42 1.46 -1.48
CA PHE A 201 11.04 0.12 -1.46
C PHE A 201 10.82 -0.60 -0.12
N VAL A 202 11.13 0.04 1.02
CA VAL A 202 11.03 -0.56 2.35
C VAL A 202 9.59 -0.91 2.70
N LEU A 203 8.61 -0.06 2.37
CA LEU A 203 7.20 -0.38 2.61
C LEU A 203 6.74 -1.57 1.76
N THR A 204 7.27 -1.73 0.54
CA THR A 204 7.01 -2.92 -0.28
C THR A 204 7.54 -4.19 0.38
N LEU A 205 8.77 -4.14 0.94
CA LEU A 205 9.33 -5.27 1.70
C LEU A 205 8.52 -5.58 2.97
N LEU A 206 8.07 -4.55 3.69
CA LEU A 206 7.22 -4.69 4.87
C LEU A 206 5.92 -5.42 4.53
N ILE A 207 5.28 -5.07 3.41
CA ILE A 207 4.08 -5.78 2.94
C ILE A 207 4.42 -7.25 2.67
N PHE A 208 5.46 -7.50 1.88
CA PHE A 208 5.79 -8.83 1.38
C PHE A 208 6.19 -9.81 2.49
N PHE A 209 7.07 -9.40 3.41
CA PHE A 209 7.64 -10.29 4.42
C PHE A 209 6.85 -10.33 5.73
N PHE A 210 6.18 -9.24 6.12
CA PHE A 210 5.52 -9.15 7.41
C PHE A 210 3.98 -9.13 7.31
N LEU A 211 3.42 -8.21 6.53
CA LEU A 211 1.95 -8.03 6.52
C LEU A 211 1.22 -9.17 5.80
N LEU A 212 1.78 -9.72 4.71
CA LEU A 212 1.22 -10.91 4.07
C LEU A 212 1.28 -12.13 4.99
N TYR A 213 2.35 -12.28 5.78
CA TYR A 213 2.41 -13.32 6.81
C TYR A 213 1.25 -13.17 7.82
N LEU A 214 1.03 -11.96 8.35
CA LEU A 214 -0.09 -11.69 9.25
C LEU A 214 -1.45 -11.94 8.59
N HIS A 215 -1.59 -11.57 7.32
CA HIS A 215 -2.81 -11.77 6.54
C HIS A 215 -3.14 -13.26 6.32
N PHE A 216 -2.13 -14.12 6.18
CA PHE A 216 -2.31 -15.57 5.98
C PHE A 216 -2.23 -16.41 7.25
N ARG A 217 -1.78 -15.86 8.39
CA ARG A 217 -1.49 -16.58 9.64
C ARG A 217 -2.64 -17.47 10.14
N GLY A 218 -3.88 -17.12 9.85
CA GLY A 218 -5.07 -17.90 10.22
C GLY A 218 -5.34 -19.14 9.36
N LEU A 219 -4.51 -19.43 8.35
CA LEU A 219 -4.75 -20.46 7.35
C LEU A 219 -3.70 -21.58 7.44
N SER A 220 -4.12 -22.84 7.28
CA SER A 220 -3.21 -24.00 7.29
C SER A 220 -2.46 -24.17 5.98
N ARG A 221 -3.12 -23.84 4.87
CA ARG A 221 -2.63 -23.97 3.50
C ARG A 221 -3.04 -22.75 2.67
N PRO A 222 -2.49 -21.55 2.93
CA PRO A 222 -2.83 -20.37 2.14
C PRO A 222 -2.43 -20.59 0.68
N LYS A 223 -3.39 -20.46 -0.24
CA LYS A 223 -3.10 -20.32 -1.67
C LYS A 223 -2.71 -18.87 -1.90
N TRP A 224 -1.43 -18.63 -2.12
CA TRP A 224 -0.88 -17.28 -2.30
C TRP A 224 -0.64 -16.94 -3.77
N MET A 225 -0.47 -17.93 -4.65
CA MET A 225 -0.33 -17.75 -6.10
C MET A 225 -1.52 -18.33 -6.86
N PRO A 226 -1.93 -17.70 -7.98
CA PRO A 226 -2.99 -18.25 -8.82
C PRO A 226 -2.45 -19.48 -9.56
N PRO A 227 -3.34 -20.31 -10.15
CA PRO A 227 -2.92 -21.40 -11.01
C PRO A 227 -1.93 -20.93 -12.07
N GLY A 228 -0.99 -21.80 -12.48
CA GLY A 228 0.06 -21.41 -13.42
C GLY A 228 -0.49 -20.74 -14.68
N TYR A 229 -1.62 -21.23 -15.23
CA TYR A 229 -2.19 -20.70 -16.48
C TYR A 229 -2.68 -19.26 -16.33
N TRP A 230 -3.15 -18.89 -15.14
CA TRP A 230 -3.46 -17.50 -14.81
C TRP A 230 -2.21 -16.65 -14.63
N SER A 231 -1.15 -17.20 -14.05
CA SER A 231 0.13 -16.49 -13.90
C SER A 231 0.75 -16.17 -15.26
N LEU A 232 0.87 -17.18 -16.14
CA LEU A 232 1.42 -16.99 -17.48
C LEU A 232 0.49 -16.12 -18.35
N GLY A 233 -0.80 -16.44 -18.38
CA GLY A 233 -1.78 -15.69 -19.16
C GLY A 233 -1.87 -14.23 -18.71
N GLY A 234 -1.88 -13.97 -17.40
CA GLY A 234 -1.86 -12.62 -16.85
C GLY A 234 -0.60 -11.84 -17.21
N LEU A 235 0.58 -12.48 -17.13
CA LEU A 235 1.84 -11.87 -17.55
C LEU A 235 1.85 -11.53 -19.05
N VAL A 236 1.38 -12.45 -19.91
CA VAL A 236 1.29 -12.23 -21.36
C VAL A 236 0.35 -11.08 -21.69
N VAL A 237 -0.83 -11.04 -21.07
CA VAL A 237 -1.79 -9.93 -21.28
C VAL A 237 -1.20 -8.61 -20.80
N LEU A 238 -0.50 -8.60 -19.66
CA LEU A 238 0.14 -7.40 -19.13
C LEU A 238 1.27 -6.88 -20.05
N LEU A 239 2.09 -7.78 -20.58
CA LEU A 239 3.12 -7.46 -21.57
C LEU A 239 2.49 -6.92 -22.86
N LEU A 240 1.43 -7.57 -23.34
CA LEU A 240 0.70 -7.13 -24.53
C LEU A 240 0.15 -5.72 -24.36
N VAL A 241 -0.50 -5.42 -23.22
CA VAL A 241 -0.99 -4.07 -22.92
C VAL A 241 0.16 -3.08 -22.80
N ALA A 242 1.28 -3.45 -22.18
CA ALA A 242 2.46 -2.59 -22.08
C ALA A 242 3.08 -2.24 -23.44
N VAL A 243 3.03 -3.16 -24.40
CA VAL A 243 3.48 -2.93 -25.79
C VAL A 243 2.48 -2.10 -26.58
N LEU A 244 1.19 -2.40 -26.48
CA LEU A 244 0.15 -1.70 -27.25
C LEU A 244 -0.14 -0.29 -26.73
N PHE A 245 0.06 -0.05 -25.44
CA PHE A 245 -0.18 1.22 -24.78
C PHE A 245 1.09 1.65 -24.04
N PRO A 246 2.10 2.17 -24.75
CA PRO A 246 3.33 2.64 -24.13
C PRO A 246 3.06 3.76 -23.10
N VAL A 247 3.79 3.73 -21.98
CA VAL A 247 3.61 4.75 -20.93
C VAL A 247 4.34 6.02 -21.34
N GLU A 248 3.58 7.08 -21.53
CA GLU A 248 4.09 8.40 -21.91
C GLU A 248 4.91 9.06 -20.79
N MET A 249 5.79 9.98 -21.20
CA MET A 249 6.48 10.92 -20.31
C MET A 249 5.73 12.26 -20.38
N LEU A 250 5.34 12.80 -19.23
CA LEU A 250 4.83 14.16 -19.13
C LEU A 250 5.99 15.15 -19.09
N SER A 251 5.71 16.45 -19.20
CA SER A 251 6.73 17.49 -19.06
C SER A 251 7.42 17.40 -17.70
N ALA A 252 8.71 17.75 -17.70
CA ALA A 252 9.48 17.90 -16.48
C ALA A 252 8.82 18.92 -15.54
N TRP A 253 9.13 18.79 -14.25
CA TRP A 253 8.74 19.79 -13.26
C TRP A 253 9.33 21.16 -13.61
N ASP A 254 8.45 22.16 -13.68
CA ASP A 254 8.80 23.59 -13.70
C ASP A 254 8.40 24.22 -12.35
N PRO A 255 9.34 24.77 -11.57
CA PRO A 255 9.02 25.42 -10.29
C PRO A 255 8.26 26.74 -10.44
N ALA A 256 8.29 27.39 -11.60
CA ALA A 256 7.66 28.68 -11.85
C ALA A 256 6.25 28.55 -12.46
N GLN A 257 5.87 27.36 -12.92
CA GLN A 257 4.59 27.16 -13.60
C GLN A 257 3.97 25.80 -13.27
N PHE A 258 2.73 25.84 -12.77
CA PHE A 258 1.90 24.64 -12.71
C PHE A 258 1.42 24.24 -14.11
N PRO A 259 1.41 22.94 -14.41
CA PRO A 259 0.85 22.43 -15.66
C PRO A 259 -0.65 22.70 -15.76
N SER A 260 -1.10 23.33 -16.86
CA SER A 260 -2.50 23.71 -17.07
C SER A 260 -3.48 22.53 -17.12
N ARG A 261 -3.00 21.36 -17.55
CA ARG A 261 -3.74 20.08 -17.52
C ARG A 261 -2.77 18.95 -17.25
N VAL A 262 -3.03 18.18 -16.20
CA VAL A 262 -2.28 16.96 -15.89
C VAL A 262 -3.24 15.78 -15.87
N PRO A 263 -2.99 14.73 -16.66
CA PRO A 263 -3.80 13.53 -16.58
C PRO A 263 -3.58 12.85 -15.23
N LEU A 264 -4.64 12.73 -14.43
CA LEU A 264 -4.61 12.07 -13.13
C LEU A 264 -5.07 10.61 -13.25
N ASP A 265 -4.43 9.75 -12.48
CA ASP A 265 -4.87 8.38 -12.27
C ASP A 265 -5.95 8.33 -11.19
N ALA A 266 -7.11 7.78 -11.54
CA ALA A 266 -8.25 7.70 -10.66
C ALA A 266 -7.96 6.98 -9.33
N PHE A 267 -7.11 5.94 -9.33
CA PHE A 267 -6.84 5.11 -8.16
C PHE A 267 -5.87 5.78 -7.20
N TYR A 268 -4.80 6.37 -7.73
CA TYR A 268 -3.70 6.89 -6.91
C TYR A 268 -3.74 8.40 -6.75
N LEU A 269 -4.13 9.16 -7.78
CA LEU A 269 -4.05 10.62 -7.81
C LEU A 269 -5.43 11.29 -7.84
N GLY A 270 -6.52 10.54 -7.92
CA GLY A 270 -7.89 11.06 -7.93
C GLY A 270 -8.27 11.84 -6.67
N TYR A 271 -7.48 11.73 -5.59
CA TYR A 271 -7.67 12.50 -4.36
C TYR A 271 -7.12 13.93 -4.43
N LEU A 272 -6.20 14.22 -5.37
CA LEU A 272 -5.48 15.50 -5.43
C LEU A 272 -6.40 16.73 -5.55
N PRO A 273 -7.47 16.72 -6.38
CA PRO A 273 -8.39 17.85 -6.41
C PRO A 273 -8.97 18.18 -5.02
N ALA A 274 -9.41 17.16 -4.27
CA ALA A 274 -9.92 17.35 -2.92
C ALA A 274 -8.82 17.78 -1.93
N ALA A 275 -7.62 17.19 -2.03
CA ALA A 275 -6.50 17.53 -1.16
C ALA A 275 -5.93 18.93 -1.38
N LEU A 276 -6.12 19.53 -2.57
CA LEU A 276 -5.69 20.89 -2.90
C LEU A 276 -6.80 21.93 -2.71
N ASP A 277 -8.06 21.57 -2.96
CA ASP A 277 -9.17 22.53 -2.88
C ASP A 277 -9.80 22.61 -1.47
N TRP A 278 -9.72 21.55 -0.66
CA TRP A 278 -10.34 21.54 0.68
C TRP A 278 -9.37 22.00 1.78
N PRO A 279 -9.88 22.41 2.96
CA PRO A 279 -9.07 22.59 4.15
C PRO A 279 -8.35 21.29 4.54
N VAL A 280 -7.08 21.40 4.92
CA VAL A 280 -6.19 20.25 5.23
C VAL A 280 -6.82 19.30 6.25
N TRP A 281 -7.37 19.84 7.35
CA TRP A 281 -7.98 19.03 8.41
C TRP A 281 -9.24 18.27 7.93
N ALA A 282 -10.03 18.86 7.03
CA ALA A 282 -11.27 18.26 6.55
C ALA A 282 -10.97 17.06 5.65
N PHE A 283 -10.00 17.22 4.74
CA PHE A 283 -9.57 16.14 3.85
C PHE A 283 -8.94 14.98 4.64
N TRP A 284 -7.91 15.24 5.45
CA TRP A 284 -7.23 14.18 6.18
C TRP A 284 -8.11 13.56 7.29
N GLY A 285 -9.01 14.34 7.89
CA GLY A 285 -10.04 13.84 8.80
C GLY A 285 -10.98 12.83 8.13
N LEU A 286 -11.41 13.10 6.89
CA LEU A 286 -12.23 12.17 6.11
C LEU A 286 -11.47 10.88 5.79
N VAL A 287 -10.21 10.98 5.33
CA VAL A 287 -9.36 9.82 5.06
C VAL A 287 -9.17 8.95 6.31
N ALA A 288 -8.80 9.56 7.43
CA ALA A 288 -8.64 8.87 8.71
C ALA A 288 -9.96 8.25 9.19
N GLY A 289 -11.09 8.94 9.00
CA GLY A 289 -12.43 8.44 9.31
C GLY A 289 -12.81 7.20 8.51
N ILE A 290 -12.57 7.20 7.19
CA ILE A 290 -12.83 6.05 6.30
C ILE A 290 -11.96 4.85 6.71
N LEU A 291 -10.65 5.06 6.90
CA LEU A 291 -9.74 3.98 7.29
C LEU A 291 -10.11 3.39 8.66
N THR A 292 -10.46 4.25 9.62
CA THR A 292 -10.91 3.81 10.95
C THR A 292 -12.19 3.01 10.83
N LEU A 293 -13.20 3.52 10.09
CA LEU A 293 -14.46 2.83 9.87
C LEU A 293 -14.26 1.44 9.25
N LEU A 294 -13.42 1.32 8.22
CA LEU A 294 -13.09 0.04 7.59
C LEU A 294 -12.39 -0.91 8.57
N ALA A 295 -11.43 -0.41 9.36
CA ALA A 295 -10.71 -1.20 10.35
C ALA A 295 -11.61 -1.74 11.47
N VAL A 296 -12.58 -0.93 11.94
CA VAL A 296 -13.49 -1.32 13.02
C VAL A 296 -14.79 -1.95 12.53
N LEU A 297 -15.05 -1.97 11.22
CA LEU A 297 -16.23 -2.57 10.58
C LEU A 297 -16.61 -3.94 11.15
N PRO A 298 -15.68 -4.90 11.35
CA PRO A 298 -16.03 -6.21 11.88
C PRO A 298 -16.62 -6.17 13.31
N ARG A 299 -16.33 -5.14 14.11
CA ARG A 299 -16.83 -4.98 15.47
C ARG A 299 -18.29 -4.50 15.51
N PHE A 300 -18.72 -3.70 14.53
CA PHE A 300 -20.12 -3.29 14.40
C PHE A 300 -20.99 -4.45 13.89
N PHE A 301 -20.46 -5.27 13.01
CA PHE A 301 -21.15 -6.44 12.46
C PHE A 301 -20.85 -7.70 13.27
N GLN A 302 -21.09 -7.72 14.58
CA GLN A 302 -20.84 -8.93 15.37
C GLN A 302 -21.61 -10.13 14.82
N ARG A 303 -20.93 -11.26 14.70
CA ARG A 303 -21.57 -12.52 14.32
C ARG A 303 -22.16 -13.12 15.60
N SER A 304 -23.46 -13.43 15.60
CA SER A 304 -24.04 -14.34 16.60
C SER A 304 -23.21 -15.64 16.55
N VAL A 305 -22.40 -15.88 17.57
CA VAL A 305 -21.32 -16.88 17.54
C VAL A 305 -21.88 -18.23 17.06
N PRO A 306 -21.53 -18.72 15.86
CA PRO A 306 -21.85 -20.10 15.54
C PRO A 306 -21.04 -20.95 16.52
N ARG A 307 -21.71 -21.82 17.27
CA ARG A 307 -21.04 -22.61 18.30
C ARG A 307 -19.86 -23.36 17.67
N PRO A 308 -18.66 -23.29 18.26
CA PRO A 308 -17.53 -24.05 17.75
C PRO A 308 -17.89 -25.53 17.69
N VAL A 309 -17.19 -26.27 16.83
CA VAL A 309 -17.36 -27.72 16.74
C VAL A 309 -17.07 -28.35 18.10
N VAL A 310 -17.96 -29.25 18.53
CA VAL A 310 -17.87 -29.93 19.82
C VAL A 310 -17.39 -31.36 19.61
N LEU A 311 -16.44 -31.79 20.42
CA LEU A 311 -15.93 -33.16 20.46
C LEU A 311 -16.77 -34.01 21.43
N ASP A 312 -17.25 -35.14 20.95
CA ASP A 312 -17.63 -36.29 21.76
C ASP A 312 -16.37 -37.15 21.98
N LEU A 313 -15.77 -37.03 23.16
CA LEU A 313 -14.51 -37.70 23.47
C LEU A 313 -14.67 -39.23 23.41
N ALA A 314 -15.81 -39.77 23.84
CA ALA A 314 -16.07 -41.21 23.84
C ALA A 314 -16.05 -41.81 22.43
N ALA A 315 -16.48 -41.04 21.43
CA ALA A 315 -16.50 -41.44 20.03
C ALA A 315 -15.16 -41.23 19.29
N CYS A 316 -14.24 -40.46 19.87
CA CYS A 316 -13.01 -40.08 19.19
C CYS A 316 -12.01 -41.24 19.19
N ASP A 317 -11.48 -41.61 18.02
CA ASP A 317 -10.44 -42.64 17.86
C ASP A 317 -9.02 -42.05 17.70
N GLY A 318 -8.89 -40.72 17.69
CA GLY A 318 -7.61 -40.03 17.52
C GLY A 318 -6.99 -40.15 16.13
N CYS A 319 -7.73 -40.48 15.06
CA CYS A 319 -7.21 -40.72 13.71
C CYS A 319 -6.59 -39.51 12.98
N THR A 320 -6.65 -38.30 13.54
CA THR A 320 -6.05 -37.04 13.04
C THR A 320 -6.65 -36.40 11.77
N LEU A 321 -7.61 -37.06 11.10
CA LEU A 321 -8.21 -36.55 9.85
C LEU A 321 -8.83 -35.15 10.00
N CYS A 322 -9.52 -34.89 11.12
CA CYS A 322 -10.12 -33.60 11.40
C CYS A 322 -9.10 -32.45 11.51
N ALA A 323 -7.93 -32.72 12.12
CA ALA A 323 -6.85 -31.75 12.22
C ALA A 323 -6.22 -31.49 10.85
N ARG A 324 -5.98 -32.55 10.06
CA ARG A 324 -5.43 -32.45 8.70
C ARG A 324 -6.33 -31.66 7.76
N ASP A 325 -7.64 -31.89 7.79
CA ASP A 325 -8.59 -31.29 6.88
C ASP A 325 -9.02 -29.87 7.29
N CYS A 326 -8.71 -29.43 8.52
CA CYS A 326 -9.05 -28.09 8.99
C CYS A 326 -8.32 -26.98 8.17
N PRO A 327 -9.05 -26.11 7.43
CA PRO A 327 -8.42 -25.05 6.64
C PRO A 327 -7.90 -23.87 7.48
N TYR A 328 -8.24 -23.83 8.76
CA TYR A 328 -8.08 -22.67 9.65
C TYR A 328 -7.15 -22.93 10.85
N ASN A 329 -6.46 -24.08 10.87
CA ASN A 329 -5.64 -24.50 12.01
C ASN A 329 -6.37 -24.40 13.36
N ALA A 330 -7.68 -24.70 13.35
CA ALA A 330 -8.55 -24.63 14.52
C ALA A 330 -8.59 -25.94 15.30
N ILE A 331 -8.06 -27.04 14.74
CA ILE A 331 -8.00 -28.35 15.41
C ILE A 331 -6.55 -28.77 15.51
N LYS A 332 -6.13 -29.18 16.71
CA LYS A 332 -4.84 -29.83 16.97
C LYS A 332 -5.08 -31.19 17.60
N MET A 333 -4.11 -32.09 17.48
CA MET A 333 -4.15 -33.36 18.20
C MET A 333 -3.38 -33.20 19.50
N ALA A 334 -4.05 -33.49 20.62
CA ALA A 334 -3.49 -33.44 21.96
C ALA A 334 -3.45 -34.85 22.57
N PRO A 335 -2.59 -35.11 23.57
CA PRO A 335 -2.67 -36.34 24.35
C PRO A 335 -4.07 -36.52 24.94
N ARG A 336 -4.55 -37.77 24.91
CA ARG A 336 -5.88 -38.10 25.41
C ARG A 336 -5.96 -38.02 26.94
N THR A 337 -7.10 -37.59 27.46
CA THR A 337 -7.31 -37.27 28.89
C THR A 337 -8.12 -38.30 29.68
N ASP A 338 -8.85 -39.21 29.01
CA ASP A 338 -9.78 -40.16 29.64
C ASP A 338 -9.21 -41.58 29.82
N GLY A 339 -7.93 -41.80 29.52
CA GLY A 339 -7.28 -43.11 29.64
C GLY A 339 -7.73 -44.17 28.62
N ALA A 340 -8.51 -43.83 27.59
CA ALA A 340 -8.91 -44.80 26.58
C ALA A 340 -7.72 -45.30 25.72
N ARG A 341 -7.93 -46.39 24.97
CA ARG A 341 -6.89 -47.03 24.13
C ARG A 341 -6.19 -46.08 23.16
N HIS A 342 -6.91 -45.08 22.63
CA HIS A 342 -6.38 -44.15 21.64
C HIS A 342 -5.50 -43.09 22.32
N LYS A 343 -4.29 -42.85 21.80
CA LYS A 343 -3.32 -41.95 22.44
C LYS A 343 -3.64 -40.45 22.28
N PHE A 344 -4.43 -40.09 21.27
CA PHE A 344 -4.70 -38.71 20.91
C PHE A 344 -6.20 -38.38 20.96
N GLN A 345 -6.51 -37.11 21.24
CA GLN A 345 -7.84 -36.50 21.09
C GLN A 345 -7.74 -35.22 20.25
N ALA A 346 -8.84 -34.85 19.59
CA ALA A 346 -8.91 -33.60 18.83
C ALA A 346 -9.25 -32.43 19.77
N GLU A 347 -8.40 -31.40 19.81
CA GLU A 347 -8.64 -30.19 20.59
C GLU A 347 -9.04 -29.05 19.65
N VAL A 348 -10.21 -28.46 19.89
CA VAL A 348 -10.76 -27.38 19.07
C VAL A 348 -10.45 -26.02 19.72
N ASN A 349 -9.70 -25.18 19.01
CA ASN A 349 -9.47 -23.79 19.39
C ASN A 349 -10.66 -22.92 18.93
N PRO A 350 -11.47 -22.35 19.86
CA PRO A 350 -12.66 -21.59 19.51
C PRO A 350 -12.35 -20.29 18.77
N ASP A 351 -11.22 -19.63 19.07
CA ASP A 351 -10.82 -18.36 18.45
C ASP A 351 -10.47 -18.49 16.97
N ARG A 352 -10.13 -19.70 16.52
CA ARG A 352 -9.81 -20.01 15.11
C ARG A 352 -10.95 -20.69 14.38
N CYS A 353 -11.92 -21.25 15.08
CA CYS A 353 -12.98 -22.05 14.49
C CYS A 353 -14.03 -21.16 13.81
N VAL A 354 -14.09 -21.19 12.47
CA VAL A 354 -15.12 -20.46 11.70
C VAL A 354 -16.45 -21.21 11.58
N ALA A 355 -16.59 -22.34 12.28
CA ALA A 355 -17.77 -23.20 12.26
C ALA A 355 -18.18 -23.68 10.85
N CYS A 356 -17.21 -24.06 10.00
CA CYS A 356 -17.48 -24.51 8.63
C CYS A 356 -17.99 -25.96 8.53
N GLY A 357 -17.77 -26.80 9.55
CA GLY A 357 -18.21 -28.20 9.57
C GLY A 357 -17.36 -29.18 8.74
N ILE A 358 -16.28 -28.74 8.08
CA ILE A 358 -15.42 -29.61 7.26
C ILE A 358 -14.89 -30.81 8.06
N CYS A 359 -14.45 -30.56 9.30
CA CYS A 359 -13.95 -31.60 10.19
C CYS A 359 -15.02 -32.61 10.63
N VAL A 360 -16.30 -32.23 10.64
CA VAL A 360 -17.42 -33.14 10.90
C VAL A 360 -17.53 -34.16 9.75
N GLY A 361 -17.46 -33.69 8.50
CA GLY A 361 -17.42 -34.56 7.32
C GLY A 361 -16.11 -35.36 7.17
N SER A 362 -15.03 -34.95 7.86
CA SER A 362 -13.75 -35.67 7.90
C SER A 362 -13.72 -36.79 8.95
N CYS A 363 -14.65 -36.82 9.91
CA CYS A 363 -14.59 -37.70 11.07
C CYS A 363 -15.35 -39.00 10.80
N PRO A 364 -14.68 -40.16 10.61
CA PRO A 364 -15.36 -41.41 10.28
C PRO A 364 -16.31 -41.85 11.40
N GLU A 365 -15.86 -41.75 12.65
CA GLU A 365 -16.61 -42.17 13.84
C GLU A 365 -17.77 -41.24 14.24
N GLY A 366 -17.88 -40.07 13.61
CA GLY A 366 -18.91 -39.08 13.98
C GLY A 366 -18.68 -38.44 15.35
N ALA A 367 -17.43 -38.36 15.81
CA ALA A 367 -17.04 -37.78 17.10
C ALA A 367 -17.12 -36.25 17.16
N LEU A 368 -17.31 -35.57 16.03
CA LEU A 368 -17.38 -34.12 15.95
C LEU A 368 -18.79 -33.70 15.56
N SER A 369 -19.37 -32.73 16.28
CA SER A 369 -20.68 -32.17 15.97
C SER A 369 -20.62 -30.66 15.76
N LEU A 370 -21.46 -30.14 14.87
CA LEU A 370 -21.64 -28.70 14.70
C LEU A 370 -23.10 -28.36 14.98
N ASN A 371 -23.35 -27.57 16.04
CA ASN A 371 -24.70 -27.28 16.55
C ASN A 371 -25.51 -28.57 16.85
N GLY A 372 -24.85 -29.60 17.40
CA GLY A 372 -25.46 -30.91 17.63
C GLY A 372 -25.64 -31.75 16.36
N VAL A 373 -25.31 -31.25 15.18
CA VAL A 373 -25.48 -32.03 13.94
C VAL A 373 -24.25 -32.91 13.70
N VAL A 374 -24.47 -34.22 13.62
CA VAL A 374 -23.52 -35.23 13.13
C VAL A 374 -24.16 -35.94 11.93
N PRO A 375 -23.92 -35.49 10.69
CA PRO A 375 -24.73 -35.89 9.53
C PRO A 375 -24.78 -37.40 9.27
N HIS A 376 -23.72 -38.16 9.57
CA HIS A 376 -23.60 -39.56 9.14
C HIS A 376 -23.69 -40.61 10.26
N ARG A 377 -23.88 -40.21 11.53
CA ARG A 377 -23.99 -41.16 12.67
C ARG A 377 -25.37 -41.81 12.81
N ALA A 378 -26.20 -41.75 11.77
CA ALA A 378 -27.54 -42.35 11.71
C ALA A 378 -27.55 -43.89 11.63
N ARG A 379 -26.59 -44.60 12.24
CA ARG A 379 -26.58 -46.07 12.21
C ARG A 379 -27.53 -46.74 13.21
N GLN A 380 -28.06 -46.04 14.22
CA GLN A 380 -29.01 -46.65 15.17
C GLN A 380 -30.00 -45.61 15.72
N GLY A 381 -31.18 -45.47 15.10
CA GLY A 381 -32.39 -44.97 15.77
C GLY A 381 -32.82 -43.51 15.58
N GLU A 382 -32.02 -42.61 15.02
CA GLU A 382 -32.41 -41.19 14.88
C GLU A 382 -32.41 -40.72 13.42
N ALA A 383 -33.50 -41.06 12.72
CA ALA A 383 -33.84 -40.56 11.38
C ALA A 383 -34.17 -39.05 11.35
N SER A 384 -33.46 -38.18 12.08
CA SER A 384 -33.90 -36.78 12.24
C SER A 384 -33.57 -35.86 11.05
N LEU A 385 -32.53 -36.17 10.27
CA LEU A 385 -32.18 -35.47 9.03
C LEU A 385 -32.80 -36.11 7.78
N LEU A 386 -32.93 -37.45 7.77
CA LEU A 386 -33.35 -38.25 6.60
C LEU A 386 -34.78 -38.80 6.71
N GLY A 387 -35.44 -38.67 7.87
CA GLY A 387 -36.74 -39.30 8.18
C GLY A 387 -37.98 -38.73 7.48
N GLY A 388 -37.81 -38.17 6.29
CA GLY A 388 -38.88 -37.70 5.42
C GLY A 388 -38.58 -37.87 3.93
N MET A 389 -37.64 -38.75 3.56
CA MET A 389 -37.11 -38.86 2.19
C MET A 389 -37.90 -39.83 1.31
N ALA A 390 -39.19 -39.55 1.09
CA ALA A 390 -39.95 -40.15 -0.02
C ALA A 390 -39.71 -39.36 -1.33
N ALA A 391 -38.46 -38.92 -1.57
CA ALA A 391 -38.10 -38.05 -2.68
C ALA A 391 -37.21 -38.79 -3.68
N SER A 392 -37.55 -38.71 -4.97
CA SER A 392 -36.77 -39.36 -6.04
C SER A 392 -35.37 -38.76 -6.18
N LYS A 393 -35.20 -37.45 -5.94
CA LYS A 393 -33.91 -36.74 -6.04
C LYS A 393 -33.54 -36.06 -4.72
N VAL A 394 -32.29 -36.23 -4.27
CA VAL A 394 -31.79 -35.64 -3.02
C VAL A 394 -30.66 -34.67 -3.33
N VAL A 395 -30.77 -33.43 -2.84
CA VAL A 395 -29.80 -32.36 -3.11
C VAL A 395 -29.17 -31.89 -1.81
N PHE A 396 -27.90 -32.22 -1.61
CA PHE A 396 -27.08 -31.61 -0.55
C PHE A 396 -26.49 -30.31 -1.07
N THR A 397 -26.72 -29.20 -0.37
CA THR A 397 -26.19 -27.89 -0.76
C THR A 397 -25.58 -27.12 0.40
N CYS A 398 -24.74 -26.13 0.11
CA CYS A 398 -24.15 -25.29 1.16
C CYS A 398 -25.07 -24.12 1.57
N GLU A 399 -24.87 -23.61 2.78
CA GLU A 399 -25.65 -22.50 3.34
C GLU A 399 -25.68 -21.29 2.42
N ARG A 400 -24.57 -21.00 1.72
CA ARG A 400 -24.47 -19.88 0.78
C ARG A 400 -25.46 -20.03 -0.39
N HIS A 401 -25.58 -21.23 -0.98
CA HIS A 401 -26.54 -21.52 -2.05
C HIS A 401 -27.97 -21.50 -1.53
N ALA A 402 -28.22 -22.17 -0.40
CA ALA A 402 -29.55 -22.22 0.21
C ALA A 402 -30.09 -20.82 0.55
N LEU A 403 -29.24 -19.94 1.08
CA LEU A 403 -29.60 -18.56 1.38
C LEU A 403 -30.02 -17.76 0.15
N GLN A 404 -29.43 -18.05 -1.01
CA GLN A 404 -29.72 -17.34 -2.25
C GLN A 404 -30.99 -17.86 -2.93
N ALA A 405 -31.41 -19.10 -2.65
CA ALA A 405 -32.63 -19.70 -3.21
C ALA A 405 -33.94 -19.09 -2.68
N ASP A 406 -33.95 -18.45 -1.50
CA ASP A 406 -35.17 -18.10 -0.73
C ASP A 406 -35.88 -19.34 -0.14
N SER A 407 -36.44 -19.21 1.07
CA SER A 407 -36.92 -20.37 1.84
C SER A 407 -38.14 -21.04 1.21
N THR A 408 -39.02 -20.27 0.57
CA THR A 408 -40.17 -20.79 -0.18
C THR A 408 -39.73 -21.55 -1.43
N ALA A 409 -38.64 -21.14 -2.09
CA ALA A 409 -38.13 -21.87 -3.24
C ALA A 409 -37.47 -23.20 -2.83
N LEU A 410 -36.84 -23.28 -1.65
CA LEU A 410 -36.28 -24.54 -1.15
C LEU A 410 -37.37 -25.61 -0.93
N GLU A 411 -38.57 -25.20 -0.53
CA GLU A 411 -39.75 -26.07 -0.37
C GLU A 411 -40.46 -26.37 -1.70
N GLN A 412 -40.23 -25.57 -2.74
CA GLN A 412 -40.91 -25.63 -4.05
C GLN A 412 -40.00 -26.05 -5.22
N LEU A 413 -38.77 -26.51 -4.95
CA LEU A 413 -37.88 -27.04 -6.00
C LEU A 413 -38.47 -28.35 -6.54
N VAL A 414 -39.31 -28.25 -7.55
CA VAL A 414 -39.71 -29.38 -8.40
C VAL A 414 -38.60 -29.59 -9.42
N SER A 415 -38.19 -30.84 -9.61
CA SER A 415 -37.26 -31.24 -10.67
C SER A 415 -37.75 -30.67 -12.02
N PRO A 416 -36.85 -30.27 -12.95
CA PRO A 416 -37.25 -29.91 -14.32
C PRO A 416 -38.13 -30.99 -14.99
N ASP A 417 -38.00 -32.23 -14.52
CA ASP A 417 -38.70 -33.42 -15.02
C ASP A 417 -39.98 -33.76 -14.21
N GLY A 418 -40.34 -32.98 -13.19
CA GLY A 418 -41.55 -33.19 -12.38
C GLY A 418 -41.39 -34.06 -11.12
N ASP A 419 -40.19 -34.60 -10.87
CA ASP A 419 -39.88 -35.42 -9.68
C ASP A 419 -39.87 -34.66 -8.36
N SER A 420 -40.15 -35.38 -7.27
CA SER A 420 -39.98 -34.89 -5.90
C SER A 420 -38.50 -34.72 -5.54
N VAL A 421 -38.10 -33.48 -5.20
CA VAL A 421 -36.73 -33.13 -4.80
C VAL A 421 -36.69 -32.78 -3.32
N SER A 422 -35.76 -33.37 -2.58
CA SER A 422 -35.47 -33.00 -1.18
C SER A 422 -34.15 -32.25 -1.09
N VAL A 423 -34.19 -30.99 -0.63
CA VAL A 423 -32.99 -30.16 -0.47
C VAL A 423 -32.54 -30.12 0.98
N ILE A 424 -31.30 -30.56 1.23
CA ILE A 424 -30.70 -30.62 2.56
C ILE A 424 -29.56 -29.59 2.64
N PRO A 425 -29.79 -28.43 3.28
CA PRO A 425 -28.75 -27.42 3.46
C PRO A 425 -27.75 -27.84 4.57
N LEU A 426 -26.46 -27.75 4.24
CA LEU A 426 -25.34 -27.93 5.15
C LEU A 426 -24.64 -26.58 5.38
N THR A 427 -23.92 -26.41 6.49
CA THR A 427 -23.13 -25.17 6.70
C THR A 427 -22.07 -24.98 5.61
N CYS A 428 -21.44 -26.08 5.20
CA CYS A 428 -20.57 -26.15 4.05
C CYS A 428 -20.80 -27.48 3.36
N LEU A 429 -20.61 -27.53 2.05
CA LEU A 429 -20.66 -28.79 1.33
C LEU A 429 -19.56 -29.76 1.79
N GLY A 430 -18.41 -29.25 2.27
CA GLY A 430 -17.35 -30.09 2.86
C GLY A 430 -17.69 -30.73 4.21
N MET A 431 -18.82 -30.36 4.83
CA MET A 431 -19.40 -31.05 5.98
C MET A 431 -20.06 -32.37 5.59
N ALA A 432 -20.35 -32.57 4.30
CA ALA A 432 -20.90 -33.83 3.82
C ALA A 432 -19.87 -34.96 3.97
N HIS A 433 -20.22 -35.97 4.76
CA HIS A 433 -19.53 -37.24 4.76
C HIS A 433 -20.01 -38.07 3.55
N PRO A 434 -19.15 -38.85 2.87
CA PRO A 434 -19.56 -39.65 1.71
C PRO A 434 -20.74 -40.60 1.99
N ASP A 435 -20.82 -41.13 3.21
CA ASP A 435 -21.94 -42.00 3.65
C ASP A 435 -23.31 -41.32 3.56
N LEU A 436 -23.40 -39.99 3.50
CA LEU A 436 -24.68 -39.31 3.26
C LEU A 436 -25.28 -39.66 1.90
N ALA A 437 -24.43 -39.83 0.88
CA ALA A 437 -24.89 -40.25 -0.43
C ALA A 437 -25.37 -41.71 -0.40
N VAL A 438 -24.62 -42.56 0.29
CA VAL A 438 -24.96 -43.98 0.50
C VAL A 438 -26.30 -44.09 1.22
N GLN A 439 -26.45 -43.43 2.36
CA GLN A 439 -27.68 -43.42 3.15
C GLN A 439 -28.87 -42.88 2.35
N ALA A 440 -28.69 -41.80 1.57
CA ALA A 440 -29.78 -41.30 0.73
C ALA A 440 -30.26 -42.34 -0.29
N LEU A 441 -29.35 -43.04 -0.95
CA LEU A 441 -29.67 -44.09 -1.92
C LEU A 441 -30.28 -45.33 -1.27
N GLU A 442 -29.73 -45.77 -0.13
CA GLU A 442 -30.27 -46.90 0.65
C GLU A 442 -31.68 -46.62 1.18
N HIS A 443 -32.02 -45.35 1.44
CA HIS A 443 -33.34 -44.90 1.87
C HIS A 443 -34.31 -44.59 0.71
N GLY A 444 -33.96 -44.95 -0.54
CA GLY A 444 -34.88 -44.92 -1.68
C GLY A 444 -34.72 -43.72 -2.63
N ALA A 445 -33.69 -42.89 -2.49
CA ALA A 445 -33.37 -41.88 -3.50
C ALA A 445 -32.89 -42.54 -4.80
N GLN A 446 -33.35 -42.05 -5.95
CA GLN A 446 -32.88 -42.48 -7.27
C GLN A 446 -31.58 -41.76 -7.65
N GLU A 447 -31.43 -40.49 -7.26
CA GLU A 447 -30.25 -39.67 -7.58
C GLU A 447 -29.85 -38.80 -6.38
N VAL A 448 -28.54 -38.64 -6.18
CA VAL A 448 -27.97 -37.75 -5.15
C VAL A 448 -27.13 -36.67 -5.82
N HIS A 449 -27.41 -35.41 -5.50
CA HIS A 449 -26.72 -34.25 -6.05
C HIS A 449 -26.03 -33.45 -4.95
N PHE A 450 -24.74 -33.19 -5.12
CA PHE A 450 -23.99 -32.24 -4.30
C PHE A 450 -23.83 -30.93 -5.07
N VAL A 451 -24.49 -29.86 -4.61
CA VAL A 451 -24.46 -28.54 -5.25
C VAL A 451 -23.71 -27.54 -4.37
N GLY A 452 -22.56 -27.06 -4.86
CA GLY A 452 -21.64 -26.21 -4.12
C GLY A 452 -21.11 -25.01 -4.89
N CYS A 453 -20.26 -24.23 -4.21
CA CYS A 453 -19.58 -23.09 -4.80
C CYS A 453 -18.57 -23.50 -5.88
N PRO A 454 -18.32 -22.64 -6.88
CA PRO A 454 -17.26 -22.84 -7.86
C PRO A 454 -15.90 -23.03 -7.21
N ALA A 455 -14.98 -23.65 -7.97
CA ALA A 455 -13.57 -23.69 -7.61
C ALA A 455 -13.04 -22.26 -7.34
N GLU A 456 -12.16 -22.13 -6.34
CA GLU A 456 -11.59 -20.86 -5.84
C GLU A 456 -12.57 -19.82 -5.26
N ASP A 457 -13.89 -19.91 -5.48
CA ASP A 457 -14.89 -19.03 -4.83
C ASP A 457 -15.56 -19.65 -3.58
N CYS A 458 -15.08 -20.79 -3.09
CA CYS A 458 -15.70 -21.48 -1.96
C CYS A 458 -15.74 -20.63 -0.68
N ALA A 459 -16.94 -20.53 -0.05
CA ALA A 459 -17.18 -19.79 1.20
C ALA A 459 -16.24 -20.21 2.34
N ASN A 460 -15.87 -21.49 2.36
CA ASN A 460 -15.02 -22.09 3.37
C ASN A 460 -13.74 -22.71 2.78
N ARG A 461 -13.20 -22.06 1.73
CA ARG A 461 -11.91 -22.36 1.06
C ARG A 461 -11.85 -23.72 0.38
N GLU A 462 -11.66 -24.80 1.17
CA GLU A 462 -11.36 -26.14 0.68
C GLU A 462 -12.56 -27.09 0.75
N GLY A 463 -13.73 -26.62 1.23
CA GLY A 463 -14.86 -27.51 1.50
C GLY A 463 -15.41 -28.25 0.26
N ASN A 464 -15.46 -27.58 -0.89
CA ASN A 464 -15.82 -28.21 -2.17
C ASN A 464 -14.72 -29.16 -2.66
N LEU A 465 -13.45 -28.77 -2.56
CA LEU A 465 -12.31 -29.63 -2.90
C LEU A 465 -12.27 -30.92 -2.07
N TRP A 466 -12.49 -30.83 -0.75
CA TRP A 466 -12.47 -32.01 0.13
C TRP A 466 -13.62 -32.96 -0.16
N LEU A 467 -14.83 -32.46 -0.40
CA LEU A 467 -15.90 -33.35 -0.84
C LEU A 467 -15.55 -34.02 -2.18
N GLU A 468 -15.05 -33.25 -3.14
CA GLU A 468 -14.66 -33.79 -4.44
C GLU A 468 -13.66 -34.95 -4.29
N GLU A 469 -12.58 -34.72 -3.55
CA GLU A 469 -11.54 -35.72 -3.36
C GLU A 469 -12.05 -36.96 -2.61
N ARG A 470 -13.00 -36.79 -1.68
CA ARG A 470 -13.63 -37.93 -0.97
C ARG A 470 -14.53 -38.76 -1.88
N LEU A 471 -15.36 -38.10 -2.70
CA LEU A 471 -16.22 -38.76 -3.68
C LEU A 471 -15.41 -39.47 -4.78
N GLN A 472 -14.30 -38.86 -5.20
CA GLN A 472 -13.35 -39.45 -6.15
C GLN A 472 -12.37 -40.46 -5.52
N ARG A 473 -12.54 -40.80 -4.23
CA ARG A 473 -11.67 -41.72 -3.49
C ARG A 473 -10.18 -41.32 -3.40
N LYS A 474 -9.86 -40.03 -3.63
CA LYS A 474 -8.53 -39.43 -3.49
C LYS A 474 -8.22 -38.98 -2.05
N ARG A 475 -9.23 -38.87 -1.19
CA ARG A 475 -9.11 -38.44 0.21
C ARG A 475 -10.01 -39.27 1.13
N LEU A 476 -9.55 -39.54 2.35
CA LEU A 476 -10.35 -40.16 3.41
C LEU A 476 -11.21 -39.13 4.18
N PRO A 477 -12.37 -39.54 4.71
CA PRO A 477 -13.09 -40.77 4.41
C PRO A 477 -13.53 -40.76 2.94
N ASN A 478 -13.39 -41.87 2.23
CA ASN A 478 -13.73 -41.96 0.82
C ASN A 478 -15.10 -42.60 0.60
N LEU A 479 -15.71 -42.32 -0.55
CA LEU A 479 -16.92 -43.00 -0.98
C LEU A 479 -16.66 -44.52 -1.06
N PRO A 480 -17.45 -45.39 -0.42
CA PRO A 480 -17.19 -46.82 -0.41
C PRO A 480 -17.18 -47.39 -1.84
N ALA A 481 -16.33 -48.39 -2.08
CA ALA A 481 -16.06 -48.90 -3.42
C ALA A 481 -17.31 -49.35 -4.21
N PRO A 482 -18.33 -49.98 -3.59
CA PRO A 482 -19.55 -50.41 -4.28
C PRO A 482 -20.40 -49.25 -4.85
N TRP A 483 -20.20 -48.02 -4.37
CA TRP A 483 -21.03 -46.87 -4.73
C TRP A 483 -20.34 -45.93 -5.73
N GLN A 484 -19.21 -46.34 -6.33
CA GLN A 484 -18.45 -45.48 -7.26
C GLN A 484 -19.24 -45.10 -8.51
N ASP A 485 -20.01 -46.05 -9.04
CA ASP A 485 -20.83 -45.89 -10.25
C ASP A 485 -22.30 -45.57 -9.92
N ALA A 486 -22.59 -45.31 -8.63
CA ALA A 486 -23.91 -44.89 -8.19
C ALA A 486 -24.27 -43.51 -8.77
N PRO A 487 -25.57 -43.17 -8.91
CA PRO A 487 -26.04 -41.89 -9.46
C PRO A 487 -25.79 -40.71 -8.49
N ILE A 488 -24.51 -40.40 -8.28
CA ILE A 488 -24.01 -39.35 -7.39
C ILE A 488 -23.38 -38.24 -8.24
N TYR A 489 -24.08 -37.13 -8.33
CA TYR A 489 -23.72 -35.98 -9.16
C TYR A 489 -23.11 -34.85 -8.33
N ARG A 490 -22.21 -34.09 -8.97
CA ARG A 490 -21.41 -33.03 -8.35
C ARG A 490 -21.50 -31.79 -9.22
N HIS A 491 -21.96 -30.68 -8.64
CA HIS A 491 -22.25 -29.43 -9.33
C HIS A 491 -21.58 -28.26 -8.61
N TYR A 492 -20.59 -27.62 -9.24
CA TYR A 492 -19.88 -26.47 -8.69
C TYR A 492 -20.23 -25.19 -9.43
N LEU A 493 -21.29 -24.53 -8.96
CA LEU A 493 -21.99 -23.47 -9.69
C LEU A 493 -22.04 -22.16 -8.89
N PRO A 494 -22.09 -20.99 -9.55
CA PRO A 494 -22.33 -19.72 -8.89
C PRO A 494 -23.65 -19.75 -8.09
N PRO A 495 -23.72 -19.12 -6.91
CA PRO A 495 -24.90 -19.20 -6.04
C PRO A 495 -26.08 -18.29 -6.48
N LEU A 496 -26.43 -18.28 -7.77
CA LEU A 496 -27.55 -17.48 -8.30
C LEU A 496 -28.78 -18.36 -8.53
N ALA A 497 -29.61 -18.50 -7.49
CA ALA A 497 -30.71 -19.48 -7.38
C ALA A 497 -30.20 -20.94 -7.43
N LEU A 498 -30.72 -21.78 -6.54
CA LEU A 498 -30.36 -23.20 -6.55
C LEU A 498 -31.02 -23.85 -7.76
N GLN A 499 -30.22 -24.30 -8.72
CA GLN A 499 -30.67 -25.10 -9.86
C GLN A 499 -29.99 -26.46 -9.77
N VAL A 500 -30.76 -27.52 -10.02
CA VAL A 500 -30.24 -28.88 -10.19
C VAL A 500 -30.04 -29.08 -11.68
N PRO A 501 -28.81 -29.03 -12.21
CA PRO A 501 -28.60 -29.23 -13.64
C PRO A 501 -28.88 -30.69 -14.00
N ALA A 502 -29.50 -30.90 -15.16
CA ALA A 502 -29.61 -32.22 -15.79
C ALA A 502 -28.25 -32.73 -16.35
N ALA A 503 -27.22 -31.88 -16.38
CA ALA A 503 -25.94 -32.13 -17.04
C ALA A 503 -24.98 -33.02 -16.22
N PRO A 504 -24.03 -33.74 -16.87
CA PRO A 504 -23.05 -34.57 -16.19
C PRO A 504 -22.09 -33.76 -15.30
N PRO A 505 -21.47 -34.39 -14.29
CA PRO A 505 -20.69 -33.72 -13.27
C PRO A 505 -19.47 -33.00 -13.86
N THR A 506 -19.27 -31.75 -13.45
CA THR A 506 -18.12 -30.94 -13.89
C THR A 506 -16.88 -31.27 -13.06
N ALA A 507 -15.74 -31.53 -13.71
CA ALA A 507 -14.47 -31.75 -13.04
C ALA A 507 -14.00 -30.50 -12.26
N TYR A 508 -13.72 -30.68 -10.97
CA TYR A 508 -13.34 -29.62 -10.03
C TYR A 508 -12.01 -28.92 -10.36
N THR A 509 -10.98 -29.69 -10.73
CA THR A 509 -9.65 -29.18 -11.11
C THR A 509 -9.36 -29.42 -12.58
N LEU A 510 -8.67 -28.47 -13.23
CA LEU A 510 -8.04 -28.63 -14.53
C LEU A 510 -6.52 -28.69 -14.37
N PRO A 511 -5.87 -29.84 -14.60
CA PRO A 511 -4.43 -29.89 -14.79
C PRO A 511 -4.00 -28.96 -15.93
N TRP A 512 -2.80 -28.36 -15.84
CA TRP A 512 -2.29 -27.47 -16.90
C TRP A 512 -2.34 -28.12 -18.29
N LYS A 513 -2.02 -29.42 -18.36
CA LYS A 513 -2.01 -30.21 -19.61
C LYS A 513 -3.39 -30.31 -20.27
N ASP A 514 -4.45 -30.14 -19.50
CA ASP A 514 -5.84 -30.30 -19.93
C ASP A 514 -6.53 -28.94 -20.15
N VAL A 515 -5.77 -27.83 -20.11
CA VAL A 515 -6.29 -26.49 -20.41
C VAL A 515 -6.62 -26.41 -21.89
N ALA A 516 -7.90 -26.50 -22.21
CA ALA A 516 -8.41 -26.19 -23.54
C ALA A 516 -8.30 -24.67 -23.76
N TRP A 517 -7.22 -24.20 -24.39
CA TRP A 517 -6.95 -22.78 -24.64
C TRP A 517 -8.14 -22.01 -25.21
N LYS A 518 -8.93 -22.63 -26.10
CA LYS A 518 -10.18 -22.04 -26.65
C LYS A 518 -11.18 -21.63 -25.57
N ARG A 519 -11.26 -22.37 -24.46
CA ARG A 519 -12.13 -22.05 -23.31
C ARG A 519 -11.52 -21.02 -22.36
N PHE A 520 -10.21 -20.82 -22.39
CA PHE A 520 -9.51 -19.85 -21.55
C PHE A 520 -9.41 -18.46 -22.20
N LEU A 521 -9.34 -18.40 -23.55
CA LEU A 521 -9.26 -17.15 -24.31
C LEU A 521 -10.31 -16.09 -23.93
N PRO A 522 -11.59 -16.42 -23.69
CA PRO A 522 -12.57 -15.42 -23.25
C PRO A 522 -12.19 -14.75 -21.92
N GLY A 523 -11.61 -15.50 -20.97
CA GLY A 523 -11.11 -14.97 -19.70
C GLY A 523 -9.90 -14.06 -19.86
N LEU A 524 -8.98 -14.40 -20.77
CA LEU A 524 -7.84 -13.55 -21.12
C LEU A 524 -8.28 -12.26 -21.86
N GLY A 525 -9.26 -12.38 -22.77
CA GLY A 525 -9.85 -11.24 -23.46
C GLY A 525 -10.52 -10.27 -22.49
N LEU A 526 -11.23 -10.78 -21.48
CA LEU A 526 -11.78 -9.95 -20.41
C LEU A 526 -10.68 -9.23 -19.62
N LEU A 527 -9.62 -9.94 -19.24
CA LEU A 527 -8.50 -9.33 -18.52
C LEU A 527 -7.83 -8.22 -19.35
N PHE A 528 -7.65 -8.46 -20.65
CA PHE A 528 -7.15 -7.47 -21.60
C PHE A 528 -8.04 -6.22 -21.62
N LEU A 529 -9.35 -6.39 -21.79
CA LEU A 529 -10.30 -5.26 -21.82
C LEU A 529 -10.30 -4.47 -20.50
N VAL A 530 -10.20 -5.16 -19.35
CA VAL A 530 -10.11 -4.50 -18.04
C VAL A 530 -8.82 -3.68 -17.92
N LEU A 531 -7.68 -4.24 -18.33
CA LEU A 531 -6.40 -3.53 -18.30
C LEU A 531 -6.38 -2.34 -19.28
N VAL A 532 -6.98 -2.48 -20.46
CA VAL A 532 -7.15 -1.36 -21.41
C VAL A 532 -8.04 -0.28 -20.80
N GLY A 533 -9.19 -0.65 -20.19
CA GLY A 533 -10.04 0.30 -19.48
C GLY A 533 -9.28 1.03 -18.36
N GLN A 534 -8.44 0.31 -17.62
CA GLN A 534 -7.56 0.88 -16.60
C GLN A 534 -6.58 1.91 -17.19
N VAL A 535 -5.97 1.66 -18.36
CA VAL A 535 -5.08 2.62 -19.05
C VAL A 535 -5.77 3.97 -19.27
N PHE A 536 -7.07 3.97 -19.56
CA PHE A 536 -7.84 5.21 -19.73
C PHE A 536 -8.21 5.88 -18.41
N LEU A 537 -8.54 5.11 -17.36
CA LEU A 537 -8.76 5.65 -15.99
C LEU A 537 -7.50 6.27 -15.38
N THR A 538 -6.36 5.89 -15.93
CA THR A 538 -5.01 6.34 -15.63
C THR A 538 -4.68 7.70 -16.29
N ARG A 539 -5.54 8.17 -17.20
CA ARG A 539 -5.35 9.38 -18.03
C ARG A 539 -6.51 10.37 -17.92
N LEU A 540 -7.22 10.40 -16.78
CA LEU A 540 -8.39 11.26 -16.63
C LEU A 540 -7.98 12.75 -16.53
N PRO A 541 -8.57 13.66 -17.33
CA PRO A 541 -8.30 15.09 -17.26
C PRO A 541 -9.13 15.73 -16.14
N LEU A 542 -8.89 15.34 -14.89
CA LEU A 542 -9.60 15.89 -13.74
C LEU A 542 -9.19 17.35 -13.52
N PRO A 543 -10.15 18.29 -13.38
CA PRO A 543 -9.83 19.68 -13.11
C PRO A 543 -9.31 19.84 -11.69
N VAL A 544 -8.24 20.62 -11.53
CA VAL A 544 -7.72 21.06 -10.22
C VAL A 544 -7.88 22.57 -10.17
N ARG A 545 -8.82 23.08 -9.38
CA ARG A 545 -9.15 24.51 -9.37
C ARG A 545 -8.00 25.34 -8.80
N ALA A 546 -7.34 24.82 -7.77
CA ALA A 546 -6.16 25.47 -7.19
C ALA A 546 -5.07 25.81 -8.22
N VAL A 547 -4.94 25.02 -9.30
CA VAL A 547 -3.93 25.23 -10.36
C VAL A 547 -4.32 26.37 -11.32
N GLN A 548 -5.58 26.83 -11.30
CA GLN A 548 -6.04 27.97 -12.12
C GLN A 548 -5.80 29.33 -11.45
N GLN A 549 -5.32 29.35 -10.22
CA GLN A 549 -4.98 30.55 -9.46
C GLN A 549 -3.49 30.90 -9.63
N ALA A 550 -3.11 32.13 -9.32
CA ALA A 550 -1.71 32.49 -9.13
C ALA A 550 -1.24 32.02 -7.75
N TRP A 551 0.03 31.65 -7.66
CA TRP A 551 0.65 31.17 -6.43
C TRP A 551 1.80 32.07 -6.03
N VAL A 552 1.98 32.21 -4.73
CA VAL A 552 3.19 32.79 -4.14
C VAL A 552 3.75 31.80 -3.15
N GLN A 553 5.04 31.55 -3.27
CA GLN A 553 5.80 30.68 -2.39
C GLN A 553 6.95 31.46 -1.80
N VAL A 554 7.08 31.44 -0.48
CA VAL A 554 8.12 32.13 0.26
C VAL A 554 8.98 31.10 0.98
N THR A 555 10.29 31.15 0.76
CA THR A 555 11.29 30.37 1.50
C THR A 555 12.33 31.32 2.08
N LEU A 556 12.56 31.22 3.39
CA LEU A 556 13.50 32.08 4.10
C LEU A 556 14.14 31.33 5.28
N PRO A 557 15.30 30.69 5.10
CA PRO A 557 16.24 30.43 6.19
C PRO A 557 16.84 31.75 6.70
N HIS A 558 16.55 32.12 7.95
CA HIS A 558 16.95 33.41 8.50
C HIS A 558 17.36 33.36 9.98
N ARG A 559 18.37 34.16 10.33
CA ARG A 559 18.83 34.39 11.70
C ARG A 559 18.39 35.77 12.16
N SER A 560 17.76 35.85 13.34
CA SER A 560 17.27 37.12 13.90
C SER A 560 18.41 38.12 14.01
N GLY A 561 18.19 39.31 13.43
CA GLY A 561 19.14 40.41 13.41
C GLY A 561 20.10 40.39 12.24
N TYR A 562 20.07 39.41 11.35
CA TYR A 562 20.92 39.38 10.16
C TYR A 562 20.19 40.09 8.99
N PRO A 563 20.88 40.85 8.13
CA PRO A 563 20.29 41.35 6.90
C PRO A 563 19.99 40.17 5.96
N VAL A 564 19.02 40.33 5.07
CA VAL A 564 18.61 39.34 4.07
C VAL A 564 19.19 39.70 2.70
N GLU A 565 19.74 38.73 1.98
CA GLU A 565 20.32 38.95 0.65
C GLU A 565 19.22 39.41 -0.33
N GLY A 566 19.46 40.52 -1.03
CA GLY A 566 18.50 41.07 -1.98
C GLY A 566 17.28 41.76 -1.36
N GLY A 567 17.29 42.02 -0.04
CA GLY A 567 16.30 42.89 0.59
C GLY A 567 16.37 44.33 0.05
N LEU A 568 15.23 45.04 0.04
CA LEU A 568 15.16 46.41 -0.50
C LEU A 568 15.80 47.47 0.42
N GLN A 569 16.19 47.08 1.63
CA GLN A 569 16.85 47.94 2.61
C GLN A 569 18.13 47.27 3.12
N GLU A 570 19.25 47.98 3.00
CA GLU A 570 20.48 47.63 3.69
C GLU A 570 20.34 47.97 5.16
N LEU A 571 20.56 46.97 6.03
CA LEU A 571 20.44 47.11 7.47
C LEU A 571 21.68 46.59 8.15
N GLU A 572 22.14 47.30 9.19
CA GLU A 572 23.24 46.82 10.00
C GLU A 572 22.84 45.56 10.78
N PRO A 573 23.75 44.56 10.89
CA PRO A 573 23.46 43.33 11.61
C PRO A 573 23.32 43.61 13.12
N GLN A 574 22.23 43.14 13.72
CA GLN A 574 22.00 43.16 15.17
C GLN A 574 21.65 41.76 15.69
N PRO A 575 22.60 40.80 15.68
CA PRO A 575 22.34 39.41 16.05
C PRO A 575 21.59 39.30 17.38
N GLY A 576 20.49 38.56 17.37
CA GLY A 576 19.62 38.45 18.54
C GLY A 576 18.80 37.17 18.56
N ASN A 577 17.89 37.11 19.53
CA ASN A 577 16.90 36.04 19.68
C ASN A 577 15.47 36.59 19.60
N ALA A 578 15.29 37.73 18.94
CA ALA A 578 13.96 38.32 18.79
C ALA A 578 13.09 37.41 17.91
N PRO A 579 11.77 37.39 18.16
CA PRO A 579 10.85 36.60 17.36
C PRO A 579 10.85 37.12 15.92
N ILE A 580 10.94 36.20 14.97
CA ILE A 580 10.92 36.53 13.54
C ILE A 580 9.45 36.49 13.10
N ARG A 581 8.91 37.62 12.65
CA ARG A 581 7.56 37.73 12.09
C ARG A 581 7.65 38.01 10.60
N LEU A 582 7.08 37.11 9.80
CA LEU A 582 6.98 37.24 8.34
C LEU A 582 5.53 37.52 7.97
N THR A 583 5.29 38.56 7.17
CA THR A 583 3.95 38.96 6.71
C THR A 583 3.95 39.09 5.19
N LEU A 584 3.02 38.40 4.55
CA LEU A 584 2.79 38.48 3.11
C LEU A 584 1.49 39.22 2.85
N GLU A 585 1.57 40.32 2.11
CA GLU A 585 0.44 41.15 1.73
C GLU A 585 0.21 41.11 0.23
N VAL A 586 -1.06 41.03 -0.17
CA VAL A 586 -1.50 41.14 -1.56
C VAL A 586 -2.62 42.20 -1.61
N ASP A 587 -2.44 43.21 -2.46
CA ASP A 587 -3.33 44.38 -2.60
C ASP A 587 -3.62 45.09 -1.27
N GLY A 588 -2.61 45.15 -0.40
CA GLY A 588 -2.71 45.75 0.94
C GLY A 588 -3.44 44.90 1.99
N THR A 589 -3.86 43.67 1.64
CA THR A 589 -4.47 42.73 2.58
C THR A 589 -3.46 41.66 3.02
N PRO A 590 -3.28 41.38 4.32
CA PRO A 590 -2.39 40.33 4.77
C PRO A 590 -2.98 38.95 4.42
N LEU A 591 -2.35 38.25 3.49
CA LEU A 591 -2.75 36.92 3.05
C LEU A 591 -2.29 35.84 4.05
N TRP A 592 -1.10 36.05 4.63
CA TRP A 592 -0.53 35.18 5.66
C TRP A 592 0.41 35.97 6.56
N GLN A 593 0.41 35.62 7.84
CA GLN A 593 1.35 36.15 8.84
C GLN A 593 1.75 35.02 9.77
N GLU A 594 3.06 34.86 9.99
CA GLU A 594 3.60 33.84 10.88
C GLU A 594 4.69 34.39 11.79
N VAL A 595 4.75 33.86 13.01
CA VAL A 595 5.71 34.25 14.05
C VAL A 595 6.52 33.02 14.45
N TYR A 596 7.82 33.10 14.27
CA TYR A 596 8.79 32.08 14.60
C TYR A 596 9.48 32.46 15.90
N SER A 597 9.42 31.56 16.88
CA SER A 597 10.07 31.73 18.18
C SER A 597 11.53 31.29 18.12
N GLY A 598 12.44 32.16 18.57
CA GLY A 598 13.88 31.89 18.64
C GLY A 598 14.70 32.62 17.57
N GLY A 599 16.01 32.76 17.79
CA GLY A 599 16.91 33.53 16.92
C GLY A 599 17.24 32.91 15.56
N ARG A 600 16.62 31.77 15.20
CA ARG A 600 16.75 31.14 13.88
C ARG A 600 15.40 30.59 13.43
N ALA A 601 15.00 30.89 12.20
CA ALA A 601 13.79 30.39 11.58
C ALA A 601 14.08 29.78 10.20
N PHE A 602 13.36 28.70 9.88
CA PHE A 602 13.22 28.21 8.51
C PHE A 602 11.78 28.47 8.09
N ALA A 603 11.54 29.68 7.58
CA ALA A 603 10.22 30.11 7.20
C ALA A 603 9.84 29.55 5.83
N PHE A 604 8.66 28.93 5.77
CA PHE A 604 8.02 28.50 4.53
C PHE A 604 6.56 28.91 4.56
N GLY A 605 6.11 29.57 3.49
CA GLY A 605 4.70 29.90 3.32
C GLY A 605 4.29 29.74 1.86
N GLN A 606 3.09 29.21 1.64
CA GLN A 606 2.51 29.10 0.31
C GLN A 606 1.04 29.51 0.34
N ALA A 607 0.64 30.38 -0.58
CA ALA A 607 -0.72 30.87 -0.69
C ALA A 607 -1.14 31.04 -2.16
N THR A 608 -2.45 31.02 -2.40
CA THR A 608 -3.05 31.22 -3.71
C THR A 608 -3.94 32.45 -3.71
N PHE A 609 -4.01 33.13 -4.86
CA PHE A 609 -4.85 34.31 -5.09
C PHE A 609 -5.32 34.35 -6.56
N PRO A 610 -6.36 35.15 -6.89
CA PRO A 610 -6.80 35.29 -8.28
C PRO A 610 -5.65 35.65 -9.21
N SER A 611 -5.73 35.22 -10.48
CA SER A 611 -4.75 35.65 -11.49
C SER A 611 -5.09 37.04 -12.01
N GLY A 612 -4.06 37.82 -12.32
CA GLY A 612 -4.23 39.23 -12.69
C GLY A 612 -3.04 40.08 -12.22
N GLU A 613 -3.22 41.38 -12.31
CA GLU A 613 -2.29 42.38 -11.76
C GLU A 613 -2.54 42.54 -10.26
N HIS A 614 -1.50 42.34 -9.45
CA HIS A 614 -1.57 42.40 -7.99
C HIS A 614 -0.34 43.11 -7.42
N HIS A 615 -0.55 43.90 -6.37
CA HIS A 615 0.53 44.50 -5.58
C HIS A 615 0.94 43.54 -4.47
N ILE A 616 2.16 43.03 -4.52
CA ILE A 616 2.64 41.99 -3.60
C ILE A 616 3.76 42.57 -2.74
N ARG A 617 3.63 42.43 -1.41
CA ARG A 617 4.66 42.84 -0.44
C ARG A 617 5.02 41.75 0.54
N LEU A 618 6.31 41.56 0.78
CA LEU A 618 6.84 40.65 1.80
C LEU A 618 7.59 41.45 2.87
N LEU A 619 7.08 41.40 4.11
CA LEU A 619 7.57 42.17 5.24
C LEU A 619 8.16 41.25 6.31
N LEU A 620 9.37 41.57 6.77
CA LEU A 620 10.09 40.86 7.83
C LEU A 620 10.29 41.78 9.04
N ARG A 621 9.95 41.29 10.23
CA ARG A 621 10.23 41.94 11.52
C ARG A 621 10.95 40.95 12.41
N ASP A 622 12.20 41.21 12.76
CA ASP A 622 13.07 40.28 13.48
C ASP A 622 13.87 40.95 14.61
N ARG A 623 13.47 42.18 15.00
CA ARG A 623 14.11 42.99 16.04
C ARG A 623 13.25 43.09 17.31
N PRO A 624 13.88 43.24 18.50
CA PRO A 624 13.16 43.24 19.78
C PRO A 624 12.12 44.36 19.95
N ASP A 625 12.33 45.49 19.30
CA ASP A 625 11.49 46.69 19.39
C ASP A 625 10.43 46.78 18.28
N GLU A 626 10.39 45.80 17.37
CA GLU A 626 9.56 45.78 16.15
C GLU A 626 9.63 47.09 15.31
N SER A 627 10.62 47.96 15.56
CA SER A 627 10.60 49.36 15.08
C SER A 627 11.03 49.48 13.62
N GLN A 628 11.79 48.51 13.12
CA GLN A 628 12.22 48.42 11.73
C GLN A 628 11.57 47.22 11.04
N VAL A 629 10.87 47.51 9.94
CA VAL A 629 10.28 46.51 9.05
C VAL A 629 11.19 46.38 7.85
N GLN A 630 11.84 45.23 7.69
CA GLN A 630 12.60 44.95 6.48
C GLN A 630 11.60 44.60 5.36
N VAL A 631 11.60 45.38 4.28
CA VAL A 631 10.80 45.08 3.08
C VAL A 631 11.64 44.21 2.17
N LEU A 632 11.28 42.93 2.07
CA LEU A 632 12.02 41.95 1.26
C LEU A 632 11.59 42.01 -0.20
N PHE A 633 10.29 42.22 -0.45
CA PHE A 633 9.70 42.31 -1.78
C PHE A 633 8.60 43.39 -1.78
N ASP A 634 8.55 44.22 -2.82
CA ASP A 634 7.50 45.24 -3.03
C ASP A 634 7.41 45.55 -4.53
N ASP A 635 6.47 44.92 -5.22
CA ASP A 635 6.27 45.14 -6.66
C ASP A 635 4.81 44.84 -7.10
N VAL A 636 4.44 45.40 -8.25
CA VAL A 636 3.16 45.15 -8.93
C VAL A 636 3.41 44.20 -10.09
N LEU A 637 2.91 42.97 -9.97
CA LEU A 637 3.12 41.91 -10.96
C LEU A 637 1.81 41.44 -11.57
N THR A 638 1.81 41.19 -12.88
CA THR A 638 0.73 40.47 -13.56
C THR A 638 1.08 38.99 -13.61
N LEU A 639 0.35 38.16 -12.85
CA LEU A 639 0.56 36.72 -12.79
C LEU A 639 -0.53 35.95 -13.55
N ALA A 640 -0.10 35.08 -14.46
CA ALA A 640 -0.98 34.22 -15.22
C ALA A 640 -1.53 33.06 -14.37
N PRO A 641 -2.64 32.41 -14.79
CA PRO A 641 -3.13 31.18 -14.17
C PRO A 641 -2.06 30.09 -14.04
N GLY A 642 -1.89 29.58 -12.83
CA GLY A 642 -0.90 28.54 -12.52
C GLY A 642 0.54 29.04 -12.41
N GLN A 643 0.81 30.34 -12.60
CA GLN A 643 2.14 30.89 -12.40
C GLN A 643 2.48 30.96 -10.91
N VAL A 644 3.71 30.60 -10.57
CA VAL A 644 4.22 30.59 -9.20
C VAL A 644 5.30 31.66 -9.06
N LEU A 645 5.04 32.65 -8.21
CA LEU A 645 6.03 33.61 -7.76
C LEU A 645 6.83 32.97 -6.62
N ASN A 646 8.05 32.53 -6.92
CA ASN A 646 8.98 31.99 -5.92
C ASN A 646 9.83 33.13 -5.34
N LEU A 647 9.64 33.38 -4.04
CA LEU A 647 10.38 34.35 -3.24
C LEU A 647 11.34 33.58 -2.32
N ASP A 648 12.53 33.29 -2.83
CA ASP A 648 13.55 32.51 -2.13
C ASP A 648 14.69 33.41 -1.63
N TYR A 649 14.72 33.60 -0.31
CA TYR A 649 15.64 34.50 0.37
C TYR A 649 16.55 33.71 1.31
N GLN A 650 17.69 34.30 1.65
CA GLN A 650 18.59 33.79 2.69
C GLN A 650 19.23 34.97 3.41
N ASP A 651 19.80 34.74 4.58
CA ASP A 651 20.65 35.75 5.22
C ASP A 651 21.70 36.26 4.21
N ALA A 652 21.86 37.57 4.13
CA ALA A 652 22.97 38.17 3.41
C ALA A 652 24.27 37.68 4.04
N SER A 653 25.23 37.34 3.19
CA SER A 653 26.58 37.10 3.65
C SER A 653 27.08 38.39 4.30
N LEU A 654 27.35 38.34 5.60
CA LEU A 654 27.76 39.51 6.38
C LEU A 654 29.18 40.01 6.03
N GLY A 655 29.86 39.33 5.12
CA GLY A 655 31.28 39.11 5.28
C GLY A 655 31.52 38.11 6.43
N SER A 656 32.39 37.16 6.14
CA SER A 656 33.10 36.27 7.06
C SER A 656 32.54 36.15 8.51
N ASP A 657 31.74 35.11 8.79
CA ASP A 657 31.23 34.70 10.11
C ASP A 657 32.25 33.74 10.79
N PRO A 658 32.97 34.18 11.85
CA PRO A 658 33.96 33.34 12.51
C PRO A 658 33.39 32.06 13.14
N GLU A 659 32.12 32.06 13.54
CA GLU A 659 31.49 30.88 14.14
C GLU A 659 31.03 29.88 13.07
N ALA A 660 30.63 30.37 11.89
CA ALA A 660 30.44 29.52 10.71
C ALA A 660 31.76 28.91 10.23
N GLY A 661 32.82 29.72 10.17
CA GLY A 661 34.19 29.26 9.87
C GLY A 661 34.69 28.23 10.88
N ARG A 662 34.39 28.42 12.17
CA ARG A 662 34.69 27.43 13.22
C ARG A 662 33.97 26.12 12.95
N ARG A 663 32.68 26.11 12.61
CA ARG A 663 31.96 24.89 12.26
C ARG A 663 32.60 24.18 11.05
N LEU A 664 32.92 24.93 9.99
CA LEU A 664 33.60 24.39 8.80
C LEU A 664 34.95 23.77 9.14
N PHE A 665 35.71 24.38 10.05
CA PHE A 665 36.98 23.84 10.53
C PHE A 665 36.82 22.46 11.21
N TYR A 666 35.69 22.23 11.90
CA TYR A 666 35.41 21.00 12.65
C TYR A 666 34.56 19.95 11.92
N GLU A 667 33.83 20.33 10.87
CA GLU A 667 32.94 19.44 10.12
C GLU A 667 33.72 18.48 9.20
N ASN A 668 33.32 17.20 9.18
CA ASN A 668 33.92 16.14 8.36
C ASN A 668 33.11 15.83 7.08
N SER A 669 32.23 16.74 6.65
CA SER A 669 31.14 16.42 5.70
C SER A 669 31.17 17.27 4.42
N LEU A 670 32.35 17.62 3.90
CA LEU A 670 32.51 18.42 2.67
C LEU A 670 32.54 17.59 1.38
N GLY A 671 31.92 16.39 1.35
CA GLY A 671 31.94 15.50 0.17
C GLY A 671 33.33 14.96 -0.20
N THR A 672 34.37 15.35 0.53
CA THR A 672 35.75 14.86 0.48
C THR A 672 36.24 14.67 1.93
N ASN A 673 37.19 13.75 2.16
CA ASN A 673 37.63 13.30 3.49
C ASN A 673 38.41 14.33 4.35
N ALA A 674 38.28 15.65 4.15
CA ALA A 674 39.21 16.63 4.72
C ALA A 674 38.52 17.82 5.43
N GLY A 675 38.11 17.64 6.69
CA GLY A 675 37.93 18.78 7.60
C GLY A 675 39.30 19.34 8.02
N CYS A 676 39.45 20.68 8.12
CA CYS A 676 40.75 21.33 8.40
C CYS A 676 41.42 20.79 9.69
N ARG A 677 40.62 20.44 10.70
CA ARG A 677 41.10 19.87 11.97
C ARG A 677 41.83 18.53 11.87
N ILE A 678 41.68 17.81 10.76
CA ILE A 678 42.35 16.52 10.54
C ILE A 678 43.85 16.76 10.34
N CYS A 679 44.20 17.85 9.65
CA CYS A 679 45.58 18.18 9.31
C CYS A 679 46.17 19.27 10.21
N HIS A 680 45.35 20.08 10.87
CA HIS A 680 45.79 21.22 11.67
C HIS A 680 45.28 21.17 13.12
N SER A 681 46.18 21.42 14.07
CA SER A 681 45.82 21.59 15.50
C SER A 681 45.66 23.07 15.86
N LEU A 682 44.74 23.36 16.77
CA LEU A 682 44.60 24.69 17.39
C LEU A 682 45.41 24.83 18.69
N GLU A 683 46.09 23.78 19.13
CA GLU A 683 46.96 23.82 20.32
C GLU A 683 48.37 24.31 19.96
N PRO A 684 48.99 25.18 20.77
CA PRO A 684 50.34 25.67 20.54
C PRO A 684 51.37 24.53 20.46
N GLY A 685 52.21 24.55 19.42
CA GLY A 685 53.33 23.61 19.27
C GLY A 685 52.96 22.19 18.79
N VAL A 686 51.68 21.86 18.67
CA VAL A 686 51.24 20.54 18.18
C VAL A 686 51.34 20.46 16.66
N ARG A 687 52.21 19.58 16.16
CA ARG A 687 52.39 19.32 14.72
C ARG A 687 51.60 18.08 14.31
N LEU A 688 50.80 18.21 13.26
CA LEU A 688 50.10 17.10 12.61
C LEU A 688 50.64 16.97 11.17
N VAL A 689 49.77 16.69 10.20
CA VAL A 689 50.11 16.73 8.76
C VAL A 689 50.49 18.16 8.34
N GLY A 690 49.82 19.18 8.90
CA GLY A 690 50.12 20.60 8.72
C GLY A 690 50.60 21.30 10.01
N PRO A 691 51.00 22.58 9.90
CA PRO A 691 51.41 23.39 11.05
C PRO A 691 50.26 23.66 12.04
N SER A 692 50.62 23.88 13.31
CA SER A 692 49.67 24.41 14.31
C SER A 692 49.15 25.78 13.87
N LEU A 693 47.85 25.97 14.04
CA LEU A 693 47.15 27.22 13.76
C LEU A 693 46.92 28.06 15.02
N ALA A 694 47.39 27.62 16.19
CA ALA A 694 47.39 28.43 17.40
C ALA A 694 48.17 29.73 17.16
N GLY A 695 47.57 30.90 17.28
CA GLY A 695 48.24 32.18 16.98
C GLY A 695 48.58 32.41 15.50
N VAL A 696 47.86 31.76 14.58
CA VAL A 696 48.11 31.89 13.13
C VAL A 696 47.82 33.30 12.62
N ALA A 697 46.85 34.01 13.19
CA ALA A 697 46.51 35.37 12.76
C ALA A 697 47.72 36.31 12.88
N THR A 698 48.48 36.16 13.97
CA THR A 698 49.68 36.95 14.25
C THR A 698 50.85 36.52 13.37
N ARG A 699 51.05 35.21 13.16
CA ARG A 699 52.16 34.70 12.33
C ARG A 699 51.96 34.90 10.84
N ALA A 700 50.72 34.85 10.34
CA ALA A 700 50.39 34.96 8.92
C ALA A 700 50.91 36.26 8.31
N ALA A 701 50.74 37.38 9.03
CA ALA A 701 51.22 38.69 8.62
C ALA A 701 52.74 38.80 8.40
N THR A 702 53.54 37.85 8.93
CA THR A 702 55.00 37.88 8.86
C THR A 702 55.58 36.87 7.86
N ARG A 703 54.74 36.08 7.16
CA ARG A 703 55.20 34.98 6.31
C ARG A 703 55.69 35.42 4.94
N VAL A 704 54.97 36.35 4.32
CA VAL A 704 55.26 36.86 2.97
C VAL A 704 55.38 38.39 3.06
N PRO A 705 56.55 38.98 2.76
CA PRO A 705 56.73 40.43 2.78
C PRO A 705 55.71 41.13 1.88
N GLY A 706 54.97 42.11 2.42
CA GLY A 706 54.01 42.91 1.68
C GLY A 706 52.60 42.32 1.54
N MET A 707 52.33 41.15 2.14
CA MET A 707 51.01 40.51 2.15
C MET A 707 50.37 40.60 3.53
N SER A 708 49.06 40.89 3.62
CA SER A 708 48.33 40.87 4.88
C SER A 708 48.09 39.44 5.38
N ALA A 709 47.77 39.29 6.68
CA ALA A 709 47.44 37.99 7.26
C ALA A 709 46.23 37.33 6.57
N GLU A 710 45.21 38.11 6.21
CA GLU A 710 44.00 37.62 5.55
C GLU A 710 44.28 37.15 4.13
N GLU A 711 45.07 37.90 3.37
CA GLU A 711 45.49 37.51 2.02
C GLU A 711 46.35 36.25 2.06
N TYR A 712 47.27 36.15 3.01
CA TYR A 712 48.09 34.95 3.20
C TYR A 712 47.25 33.72 3.54
N LEU A 713 46.30 33.84 4.47
CA LEU A 713 45.43 32.73 4.87
C LEU A 713 44.52 32.30 3.71
N ARG A 714 43.96 33.26 2.97
CA ARG A 714 43.13 32.99 1.78
C ARG A 714 43.95 32.29 0.69
N GLN A 715 45.15 32.77 0.38
CA GLN A 715 46.04 32.13 -0.58
C GLN A 715 46.42 30.72 -0.11
N SER A 716 46.70 30.53 1.17
CA SER A 716 47.05 29.22 1.72
C SER A 716 45.90 28.20 1.62
N ILE A 717 44.64 28.65 1.58
CA ILE A 717 43.47 27.78 1.40
C ILE A 717 43.23 27.46 -0.08
N LEU A 718 43.30 28.47 -0.95
CA LEU A 718 42.95 28.33 -2.37
C LEU A 718 44.10 27.79 -3.22
N GLU A 719 45.33 28.16 -2.87
CA GLU A 719 46.59 27.87 -3.58
C GLU A 719 47.67 27.42 -2.58
N PRO A 720 47.51 26.26 -1.93
CA PRO A 720 48.33 25.87 -0.78
C PRO A 720 49.83 25.73 -1.05
N ASP A 721 50.24 25.47 -2.30
CA ASP A 721 51.64 25.36 -2.70
C ASP A 721 52.28 26.70 -3.10
N ALA A 722 51.53 27.80 -3.12
CA ALA A 722 52.06 29.14 -3.40
C ALA A 722 53.05 29.60 -2.33
N TYR A 723 52.84 29.18 -1.08
CA TYR A 723 53.79 29.34 0.02
C TYR A 723 53.73 28.14 0.96
N VAL A 724 54.82 27.38 1.03
CA VAL A 724 54.94 26.23 1.93
C VAL A 724 55.77 26.62 3.16
N VAL A 725 55.19 26.42 4.35
CA VAL A 725 55.88 26.69 5.61
C VAL A 725 57.11 25.80 5.76
N GLU A 726 58.24 26.38 6.15
CA GLU A 726 59.49 25.66 6.39
C GLU A 726 59.29 24.44 7.31
N GLY A 727 59.79 23.28 6.87
CA GLY A 727 59.63 22.01 7.57
C GLY A 727 58.42 21.15 7.14
N TYR A 728 57.64 21.60 6.15
CA TYR A 728 56.54 20.83 5.55
C TYR A 728 56.77 20.57 4.05
N PRO A 729 56.38 19.39 3.51
CA PRO A 729 56.48 19.12 2.08
C PRO A 729 55.34 19.77 1.27
N ALA A 730 55.64 20.21 0.06
CA ALA A 730 54.65 20.66 -0.92
C ALA A 730 53.70 19.51 -1.34
N GLY A 731 52.48 19.84 -1.76
CA GLY A 731 51.48 18.88 -2.26
C GLY A 731 50.76 18.07 -1.17
N GLN A 732 50.94 18.39 0.11
CA GLN A 732 50.28 17.70 1.23
C GLN A 732 48.86 18.20 1.51
N MET A 733 48.59 19.47 1.23
CA MET A 733 47.26 20.05 1.39
C MET A 733 46.43 19.81 0.13
N VAL A 734 45.12 19.55 0.30
CA VAL A 734 44.21 19.29 -0.81
C VAL A 734 44.20 20.50 -1.75
N PRO A 735 44.57 20.33 -3.04
CA PRO A 735 44.55 21.43 -4.01
C PRO A 735 43.11 21.77 -4.41
N HIS A 736 42.91 22.98 -4.95
CA HIS A 736 41.62 23.42 -5.51
C HIS A 736 40.43 23.40 -4.53
N LEU A 737 40.66 23.70 -3.25
CA LEU A 737 39.57 23.82 -2.27
C LEU A 737 38.53 24.89 -2.65
N GLY A 738 38.87 25.85 -3.51
CA GLY A 738 37.92 26.83 -4.08
C GLY A 738 36.86 26.23 -5.01
N ASP A 739 37.04 25.01 -5.50
CA ASP A 739 36.03 24.29 -6.28
C ASP A 739 35.02 23.56 -5.37
N ILE A 740 35.36 23.41 -4.08
CA ILE A 740 34.59 22.67 -3.07
C ILE A 740 33.91 23.63 -2.10
N LEU A 741 34.60 24.70 -1.69
CA LEU A 741 34.11 25.72 -0.78
C LEU A 741 33.58 26.91 -1.56
N SER A 742 32.40 27.40 -1.19
CA SER A 742 31.91 28.68 -1.71
C SER A 742 32.83 29.81 -1.25
N LYS A 743 32.83 30.93 -1.99
CA LYS A 743 33.57 32.13 -1.61
C LYS A 743 33.28 32.56 -0.17
N GLU A 744 32.01 32.50 0.23
CA GLU A 744 31.57 32.78 1.61
C GLU A 744 32.15 31.81 2.63
N GLN A 745 32.18 30.51 2.35
CA GLN A 745 32.77 29.52 3.26
C GLN A 745 34.27 29.73 3.45
N VAL A 746 34.98 30.15 2.40
CA VAL A 746 36.39 30.54 2.48
C VAL A 746 36.55 31.80 3.33
N ASP A 747 35.68 32.80 3.14
CA ASP A 747 35.68 34.04 3.92
C ASP A 747 35.44 33.77 5.41
N ASP A 748 34.42 32.98 5.73
CA ASP A 748 34.08 32.53 7.09
C ASP A 748 35.26 31.80 7.75
N LEU A 749 35.91 30.88 7.03
CA LEU A 749 37.06 30.14 7.52
C LEU A 749 38.25 31.07 7.79
N VAL A 750 38.53 32.02 6.90
CA VAL A 750 39.58 33.03 7.11
C VAL A 750 39.26 33.89 8.34
N ALA A 751 38.01 34.36 8.51
CA ALA A 751 37.63 35.10 9.72
C ALA A 751 37.81 34.29 11.00
N PHE A 752 37.43 33.01 10.98
CA PHE A 752 37.68 32.12 12.11
C PHE A 752 39.18 32.04 12.44
N LEU A 753 40.03 31.80 11.44
CA LEU A 753 41.48 31.73 11.63
C LEU A 753 42.07 33.04 12.14
N MET A 754 41.51 34.18 11.72
CA MET A 754 41.89 35.50 12.21
C MET A 754 41.53 35.74 13.69
N THR A 755 40.63 34.94 14.27
CA THR A 755 40.37 34.96 15.73
C THR A 755 41.47 34.29 16.55
N LEU A 756 42.33 33.48 15.93
CA LEU A 756 43.40 32.72 16.60
C LEU A 756 44.69 33.54 16.69
N LYS A 757 44.78 34.42 17.70
CA LYS A 757 45.90 35.35 17.90
C LYS A 757 47.04 34.80 18.75
#